data_AF-A0A3E1BR31-F1
#
_entry.id   AF-A0A3E1BR31-F1
#
_cell.length_a   1.000
_cell.length_b   1.000
_cell.length_c   1.000
_cell.angle_alpha   90.00
_cell.angle_beta   90.00
_cell.angle_gamma   90.00
#
_symmetry.space_group_name_H-M   'P 1'
#
loop_
_entity.id
_entity.type
_entity.pdbx_description
1 polymer ?
#
loop_
_entity_poly.entity_id
_entity_poly.type
_entity_poly.pdbx_seq_one_letter_code
_entity_poly.pdbx_strand_id
1 'polypeptide(L)'
;MDRTKLLDEKRILEAADALGDLVATMASVVAKSAPIVEKLDALGDPEFVSSLLRTRASLGNHELEAFRAFGRILKDSPELPAQGALPPAAATALAGAPDEVRRAAQVVLQSGRRLDRDTVDRLESFARFTSKTESERMEESRSACLESMIAKASPTAIRAIESLVDALLEAIEQFRWDHLPRDPSEAFEPFVTWKEFAADHAHVVRLARAALLEFERYLGPVESFDEVQPGSHEEAVKLAGTALERFASGAFAHRGGFAFEADPPAMLSTELTDALFYLATNAPSASEKGPLPTQPSRELRALELCAGAGGQAIGLMSAGFRHVALYEKSYKRARTLRKNWPAWKVRRADVRKISDEELARYRAVDLLAGGPPCEPFSQAGKGPGRHHDKNLFPEMIRAVRIVRPRAFMFENVPGIANDAHAAYLASICAELAELDYKVDVVTLNAVDFGLPQERKRLVIVGIRNDVEGTFVPPVMAHPIRRGVAETLGPLVIRHETPAHLKHLVPPDSAQARYDQWADSWRIAHATSSLPTITKTSSETRSSHLDRWRVEGFDLSSFADEPPSVADASHSDFKPRFTLEMLACAQGFPSKWGFHAEGGGNFDMVGDAFPPVMAKAVGLAIYTALTGVRFDLDAALAEPLLDEGMIGVRSLRGRTPRSWQETVGADKAHRILAGEAIEAVEPNPKRRPLLRQVVAILDAEEQGLVVPTVLSEVGLAGPISEGHFRRKRLS
;
A
#
# COMPACT_ATOMS: atom_id res chain seq x y z
N MET A 1 -26.67 15.76 15.83
CA MET A 1 -27.87 16.41 15.25
C MET A 1 -29.15 15.65 15.66
N ASP A 2 -30.20 16.37 16.08
CA ASP A 2 -31.55 15.79 16.27
C ASP A 2 -32.14 15.43 14.89
N ARG A 3 -32.11 14.14 14.55
CA ARG A 3 -32.46 13.58 13.23
C ARG A 3 -33.94 13.75 12.86
N THR A 4 -34.78 14.23 13.77
CA THR A 4 -36.20 14.52 13.50
C THR A 4 -36.44 15.93 12.93
N LYS A 5 -35.40 16.78 12.86
CA LYS A 5 -35.47 18.18 12.40
C LYS A 5 -34.78 18.46 11.06
N LEU A 6 -34.48 17.45 10.26
CA LEU A 6 -34.10 17.68 8.85
C LEU A 6 -35.38 18.04 8.07
N LEU A 7 -35.68 19.34 8.04
CA LEU A 7 -36.66 19.96 7.17
C LEU A 7 -36.40 19.49 5.73
N ASP A 8 -37.28 18.64 5.22
CA ASP A 8 -37.43 18.25 3.81
C ASP A 8 -36.11 18.07 3.04
N GLU A 9 -35.39 16.96 3.28
CA GLU A 9 -34.13 16.58 2.60
C GLU A 9 -34.21 16.76 1.07
N LYS A 10 -35.39 16.49 0.49
CA LYS A 10 -35.63 16.66 -0.95
C LYS A 10 -35.50 18.12 -1.38
N ARG A 11 -36.10 19.05 -0.65
CA ARG A 11 -36.00 20.50 -0.96
C ARG A 11 -34.58 21.03 -0.78
N ILE A 12 -33.82 20.50 0.19
CA ILE A 12 -32.42 20.86 0.37
C ILE A 12 -31.58 20.40 -0.84
N LEU A 13 -31.78 19.16 -1.30
CA LEU A 13 -31.10 18.63 -2.48
C LEU A 13 -31.46 19.45 -3.73
N GLU A 14 -32.76 19.69 -3.98
CA GLU A 14 -33.21 20.50 -5.13
C GLU A 14 -32.61 21.92 -5.12
N ALA A 15 -32.53 22.57 -3.95
CA ALA A 15 -31.89 23.88 -3.83
C ALA A 15 -30.37 23.83 -4.04
N ALA A 16 -29.71 22.78 -3.55
CA ALA A 16 -28.28 22.57 -3.74
C ALA A 16 -27.93 22.31 -5.21
N ASP A 17 -28.73 21.51 -5.91
CA ASP A 17 -28.58 21.24 -7.35
C ASP A 17 -28.77 22.52 -8.17
N ALA A 18 -29.83 23.29 -7.88
CA ALA A 18 -30.07 24.58 -8.54
C ALA A 18 -28.91 25.58 -8.33
N LEU A 19 -28.34 25.63 -7.13
CA LEU A 19 -27.15 26.44 -6.87
C LEU A 19 -25.92 25.90 -7.61
N GLY A 20 -25.78 24.58 -7.68
CA GLY A 20 -24.74 23.91 -8.46
C GLY A 20 -24.77 24.28 -9.94
N ASP A 21 -25.95 24.34 -10.55
CA ASP A 21 -26.16 24.76 -11.94
C ASP A 21 -25.79 26.22 -12.16
N LEU A 22 -26.12 27.11 -11.21
CA LEU A 22 -25.71 28.51 -11.25
C LEU A 22 -24.18 28.66 -11.15
N VAL A 23 -23.53 27.91 -10.26
CA VAL A 23 -22.06 27.91 -10.13
C VAL A 23 -21.41 27.38 -11.42
N ALA A 24 -21.96 26.33 -12.03
CA ALA A 24 -21.49 25.81 -13.31
C ALA A 24 -21.63 26.85 -14.44
N THR A 25 -22.75 27.59 -14.44
CA THR A 25 -22.98 28.71 -15.37
C THR A 25 -21.95 29.81 -15.18
N MET A 26 -21.66 30.20 -13.93
CA MET A 26 -20.61 31.18 -13.61
C MET A 26 -19.24 30.70 -14.11
N ALA A 27 -18.87 29.45 -13.83
CA ALA A 27 -17.61 28.87 -14.30
C ALA A 27 -17.51 28.86 -15.84
N SER A 28 -18.61 28.54 -16.54
CA SER A 28 -18.68 28.60 -18.00
C SER A 28 -18.50 30.02 -18.55
N VAL A 29 -19.11 31.03 -17.90
CA VAL A 29 -18.93 32.44 -18.28
C VAL A 29 -17.48 32.86 -18.10
N VAL A 30 -16.87 32.52 -16.96
CA VAL A 30 -15.46 32.83 -16.69
C VAL A 30 -14.54 32.15 -17.72
N ALA A 31 -14.81 30.89 -18.06
CA ALA A 31 -14.06 30.16 -19.07
C ALA A 31 -14.17 30.76 -20.48
N LYS A 32 -15.33 31.29 -20.86
CA LYS A 32 -15.53 31.99 -22.14
C LYS A 32 -14.87 33.38 -22.16
N SER A 33 -14.78 34.04 -21.02
CA SER A 33 -14.12 35.36 -20.88
C SER A 33 -12.60 35.26 -20.91
N ALA A 34 -12.02 34.16 -20.41
CA ALA A 34 -10.57 34.00 -20.30
C ALA A 34 -9.79 34.18 -21.64
N PRO A 35 -10.20 33.58 -22.78
CA PRO A 35 -9.55 33.81 -24.07
C PRO A 35 -9.65 35.26 -24.57
N ILE A 36 -10.65 36.02 -24.14
CA ILE A 36 -10.81 37.43 -24.53
C ILE A 36 -9.77 38.28 -23.80
N VAL A 37 -9.61 38.08 -22.50
CA VAL A 37 -8.59 38.76 -21.69
C VAL A 37 -7.19 38.44 -22.22
N GLU A 38 -6.93 37.17 -22.55
CA GLU A 38 -5.64 36.76 -23.12
C GLU A 38 -5.34 37.44 -24.46
N LYS A 39 -6.33 37.52 -25.36
CA LYS A 39 -6.18 38.27 -26.63
C LYS A 39 -5.89 39.74 -26.39
N LEU A 40 -6.50 40.35 -25.39
CA LEU A 40 -6.25 41.76 -25.04
C LEU A 40 -4.85 41.96 -24.45
N ASP A 41 -4.41 41.07 -23.56
CA ASP A 41 -3.06 41.09 -23.00
C ASP A 41 -1.99 40.91 -24.10
N ALA A 42 -2.29 40.19 -25.18
CA ALA A 42 -1.39 40.05 -26.33
C ALA A 42 -1.32 41.29 -27.24
N LEU A 43 -2.26 42.25 -27.11
CA LEU A 43 -2.33 43.44 -27.96
C LEU A 43 -1.55 44.65 -27.41
N GLY A 44 -1.03 44.59 -26.19
CA GLY A 44 -0.33 45.72 -25.58
C GLY A 44 0.29 45.41 -24.22
N ASP A 45 0.75 46.45 -23.53
CA ASP A 45 1.32 46.33 -22.20
C ASP A 45 0.29 45.81 -21.17
N PRO A 46 0.59 44.75 -20.39
CA PRO A 46 -0.36 44.15 -19.45
C PRO A 46 -0.88 45.10 -18.36
N GLU A 47 -0.08 46.07 -17.91
CA GLU A 47 -0.56 47.06 -16.93
C GLU A 47 -1.56 48.01 -17.55
N PHE A 48 -1.28 48.49 -18.76
CA PHE A 48 -2.22 49.30 -19.53
C PHE A 48 -3.53 48.56 -19.81
N VAL A 49 -3.47 47.31 -20.28
CA VAL A 49 -4.66 46.47 -20.53
C VAL A 49 -5.47 46.27 -19.25
N SER A 50 -4.80 45.99 -18.13
CA SER A 50 -5.46 45.85 -16.82
C SER A 50 -6.16 47.15 -16.40
N SER A 51 -5.50 48.30 -16.59
CA SER A 51 -6.07 49.61 -16.28
C SER A 51 -7.28 49.95 -17.15
N LEU A 52 -7.21 49.62 -18.44
CA LEU A 52 -8.29 49.82 -19.40
C LEU A 52 -9.50 48.93 -19.06
N LEU A 53 -9.28 47.66 -18.75
CA LEU A 53 -10.33 46.72 -18.36
C LEU A 53 -11.00 47.12 -17.04
N ARG A 54 -10.23 47.60 -16.05
CA ARG A 54 -10.77 48.19 -14.83
C ARG A 54 -11.72 49.36 -15.13
N THR A 55 -11.34 50.22 -16.06
CA THR A 55 -12.10 51.44 -16.36
C THR A 55 -13.31 51.19 -17.25
N ARG A 56 -13.17 50.34 -18.28
CA ARG A 56 -14.20 50.11 -19.32
C ARG A 56 -15.13 48.96 -19.03
N ALA A 57 -14.63 47.91 -18.38
CA ALA A 57 -15.40 46.70 -18.07
C ALA A 57 -15.71 46.56 -16.57
N SER A 58 -15.26 47.51 -15.73
CA SER A 58 -15.44 47.49 -14.26
C SER A 58 -14.89 46.23 -13.60
N LEU A 59 -13.86 45.62 -14.19
CA LEU A 59 -13.25 44.39 -13.66
C LEU A 59 -12.18 44.73 -12.63
N GLY A 60 -12.31 44.24 -11.40
CA GLY A 60 -11.29 44.39 -10.35
C GLY A 60 -10.03 43.56 -10.62
N ASN A 61 -8.95 43.82 -9.88
CA ASN A 61 -7.68 43.08 -10.02
C ASN A 61 -7.87 41.57 -9.80
N HIS A 62 -8.63 41.18 -8.78
CA HIS A 62 -8.90 39.77 -8.48
C HIS A 62 -9.69 39.06 -9.58
N GLU A 63 -10.61 39.75 -10.26
CA GLU A 63 -11.38 39.18 -11.37
C GLU A 63 -10.51 39.01 -12.62
N LEU A 64 -9.66 39.99 -12.92
CA LEU A 64 -8.68 39.90 -14.00
C LEU A 64 -7.67 38.77 -13.76
N GLU A 65 -7.17 38.64 -12.53
CA GLU A 65 -6.32 37.52 -12.12
C GLU A 65 -7.05 36.19 -12.30
N ALA A 66 -8.31 36.08 -11.89
CA ALA A 66 -9.12 34.88 -12.09
C ALA A 66 -9.29 34.54 -13.58
N PHE A 67 -9.59 35.50 -14.45
CA PHE A 67 -9.70 35.24 -15.90
C PHE A 67 -8.38 34.77 -16.51
N ARG A 68 -7.25 35.40 -16.15
CA ARG A 68 -5.92 34.98 -16.59
C ARG A 68 -5.56 33.58 -16.07
N ALA A 69 -5.88 33.32 -14.80
CA ALA A 69 -5.73 32.02 -14.16
C ALA A 69 -6.48 30.91 -14.90
N PHE A 70 -7.77 31.13 -15.19
CA PHE A 70 -8.56 30.20 -15.99
C PHE A 70 -8.02 30.01 -17.39
N GLY A 71 -7.57 31.08 -18.05
CA GLY A 71 -7.00 30.99 -19.40
C GLY A 71 -5.81 30.05 -19.46
N ARG A 72 -4.92 30.10 -18.46
CA ARG A 72 -3.79 29.16 -18.34
C ARG A 72 -4.26 27.72 -18.15
N ILE A 73 -5.18 27.48 -17.22
CA ILE A 73 -5.72 26.13 -16.92
C ILE A 73 -6.44 25.54 -18.15
N LEU A 74 -7.17 26.36 -18.90
CA LEU A 74 -7.93 25.96 -20.09
C LEU A 74 -7.06 25.50 -21.26
N LYS A 75 -5.85 26.05 -21.41
CA LYS A 75 -4.91 25.60 -22.42
C LYS A 75 -4.42 24.17 -22.16
N ASP A 76 -4.22 23.85 -20.89
CA ASP A 76 -3.69 22.55 -20.46
C ASP A 76 -4.79 21.49 -20.34
N SER A 77 -6.06 21.90 -20.17
CA SER A 77 -7.20 21.00 -19.99
C SER A 77 -8.53 21.67 -20.38
N PRO A 78 -8.87 21.68 -21.69
CA PRO A 78 -10.04 22.40 -22.21
C PRO A 78 -11.39 21.82 -21.75
N GLU A 79 -11.42 20.57 -21.29
CA GLU A 79 -12.64 19.87 -20.85
C GLU A 79 -13.19 20.33 -19.48
N LEU A 80 -12.37 20.97 -18.64
CA LEU A 80 -12.68 21.22 -17.22
C LEU A 80 -13.87 22.16 -16.94
N PRO A 81 -14.12 23.25 -17.70
CA PRO A 81 -15.24 24.15 -17.41
C PRO A 81 -16.60 23.55 -17.74
N ALA A 82 -16.65 22.52 -18.61
CA ALA A 82 -17.90 21.93 -19.07
C ALA A 82 -18.65 21.17 -17.95
N GLN A 83 -17.98 20.88 -16.82
CA GLN A 83 -18.52 20.05 -15.74
C GLN A 83 -18.79 20.84 -14.44
N GLY A 84 -18.62 22.17 -14.42
CA GLY A 84 -18.86 22.99 -13.21
C GLY A 84 -17.96 22.65 -12.02
N ALA A 85 -16.82 21.99 -12.27
CA ALA A 85 -15.98 21.38 -11.25
C ALA A 85 -14.95 22.34 -10.63
N LEU A 86 -14.75 23.52 -11.21
CA LEU A 86 -13.75 24.51 -10.79
C LEU A 86 -14.39 25.90 -10.57
N PRO A 87 -14.74 26.27 -9.33
CA PRO A 87 -15.22 27.61 -8.99
C PRO A 87 -14.11 28.66 -9.11
N PRO A 88 -14.45 29.96 -9.24
CA PRO A 88 -13.46 31.02 -9.44
C PRO A 88 -12.36 31.12 -8.38
N ALA A 89 -12.71 31.01 -7.10
CA ALA A 89 -11.73 31.06 -6.01
C ALA A 89 -10.68 29.93 -6.09
N ALA A 90 -11.11 28.73 -6.50
CA ALA A 90 -10.23 27.58 -6.65
C ALA A 90 -9.33 27.71 -7.88
N ALA A 91 -9.83 28.27 -8.98
CA ALA A 91 -9.03 28.53 -10.18
C ALA A 91 -7.91 29.56 -9.93
N THR A 92 -8.22 30.66 -9.23
CA THR A 92 -7.21 31.66 -8.86
C THR A 92 -6.14 31.07 -7.97
N ALA A 93 -6.53 30.26 -6.98
CA ALA A 93 -5.61 29.51 -6.12
C ALA A 93 -4.68 28.62 -6.97
N LEU A 94 -5.28 27.82 -7.85
CA LEU A 94 -4.58 26.83 -8.64
C LEU A 94 -3.59 27.44 -9.63
N ALA A 95 -3.89 28.61 -10.20
CA ALA A 95 -3.00 29.27 -11.14
C ALA A 95 -1.76 29.90 -10.50
N GLY A 96 -1.80 30.19 -9.18
CA GLY A 96 -0.63 30.60 -8.41
C GLY A 96 0.19 29.41 -7.89
N ALA A 97 -0.34 28.18 -8.01
CA ALA A 97 0.25 27.00 -7.40
C ALA A 97 1.37 26.38 -8.26
N PRO A 98 2.35 25.68 -7.62
CA PRO A 98 3.38 24.91 -8.32
C PRO A 98 2.80 23.87 -9.30
N ASP A 99 3.56 23.50 -10.33
CA ASP A 99 3.15 22.53 -11.37
C ASP A 99 2.63 21.21 -10.79
N GLU A 100 3.26 20.76 -9.71
CA GLU A 100 2.88 19.56 -8.99
C GLU A 100 1.48 19.61 -8.39
N VAL A 101 1.13 20.75 -7.77
CA VAL A 101 -0.19 20.99 -7.20
C VAL A 101 -1.22 21.06 -8.34
N ARG A 102 -0.85 21.68 -9.46
CA ARG A 102 -1.70 21.72 -10.67
C ARG A 102 -1.98 20.33 -11.22
N ARG A 103 -0.97 19.45 -11.32
CA ARG A 103 -1.14 18.05 -11.72
C ARG A 103 -2.04 17.28 -10.74
N ALA A 104 -1.83 17.42 -9.44
CA ALA A 104 -2.66 16.76 -8.43
C ALA A 104 -4.12 17.25 -8.45
N ALA A 105 -4.36 18.54 -8.69
CA ALA A 105 -5.69 19.10 -8.85
C ALA A 105 -6.39 18.58 -10.12
N GLN A 106 -5.65 18.45 -11.23
CA GLN A 106 -6.16 17.86 -12.46
C GLN A 106 -6.62 16.41 -12.23
N VAL A 107 -5.84 15.63 -11.47
CA VAL A 107 -6.19 14.27 -11.03
C VAL A 107 -7.49 14.26 -10.23
N VAL A 108 -7.64 15.16 -9.25
CA VAL A 108 -8.86 15.28 -8.45
C VAL A 108 -10.06 15.59 -9.35
N LEU A 109 -9.92 16.51 -10.29
CA LEU A 109 -10.97 16.87 -11.24
C LEU A 109 -11.36 15.69 -12.16
N GLN A 110 -10.39 14.96 -12.70
CA GLN A 110 -10.62 13.78 -13.54
C GLN A 110 -11.34 12.65 -12.79
N SER A 111 -11.16 12.55 -11.47
CA SER A 111 -11.89 11.60 -10.63
C SER A 111 -13.38 11.96 -10.42
N GLY A 112 -13.84 13.05 -11.02
CA GLY A 112 -15.22 13.55 -10.90
C GLY A 112 -15.46 14.37 -9.63
N ARG A 113 -14.40 14.74 -8.90
CA ARG A 113 -14.52 15.59 -7.71
C ARG A 113 -14.49 17.06 -8.09
N ARG A 114 -15.32 17.85 -7.40
CA ARG A 114 -15.22 19.31 -7.43
C ARG A 114 -14.00 19.76 -6.64
N LEU A 115 -13.32 20.79 -7.14
CA LEU A 115 -12.16 21.39 -6.50
C LEU A 115 -12.59 22.70 -5.83
N ASP A 116 -12.47 22.80 -4.51
CA ASP A 116 -12.66 24.05 -3.77
C ASP A 116 -11.31 24.62 -3.31
N ARG A 117 -11.33 25.81 -2.69
CA ARG A 117 -10.12 26.48 -2.19
C ARG A 117 -9.40 25.62 -1.16
N ASP A 118 -10.12 25.05 -0.21
CA ASP A 118 -9.57 24.21 0.86
C ASP A 118 -8.86 22.97 0.30
N THR A 119 -9.39 22.39 -0.78
CA THR A 119 -8.74 21.28 -1.49
C THR A 119 -7.43 21.72 -2.13
N VAL A 120 -7.36 22.90 -2.76
CA VAL A 120 -6.09 23.43 -3.29
C VAL A 120 -5.07 23.64 -2.17
N ASP A 121 -5.47 24.24 -1.04
CA ASP A 121 -4.59 24.50 0.09
C ASP A 121 -4.06 23.18 0.72
N ARG A 122 -4.90 22.13 0.75
CA ARG A 122 -4.48 20.78 1.14
C ARG A 122 -3.47 20.19 0.16
N LEU A 123 -3.65 20.36 -1.14
CA LEU A 123 -2.73 19.87 -2.16
C LEU A 123 -1.38 20.60 -2.12
N GLU A 124 -1.36 21.91 -1.86
CA GLU A 124 -0.12 22.67 -1.64
C GLU A 124 0.64 22.17 -0.42
N SER A 125 -0.08 21.95 0.69
CA SER A 125 0.52 21.39 1.91
C SER A 125 1.06 19.99 1.68
N PHE A 126 0.33 19.17 0.92
CA PHE A 126 0.76 17.82 0.54
C PHE A 126 1.99 17.82 -0.38
N ALA A 127 2.08 18.74 -1.34
CA ALA A 127 3.26 18.89 -2.19
C ALA A 127 4.51 19.20 -1.34
N ARG A 128 4.40 20.10 -0.36
CA ARG A 128 5.49 20.39 0.60
C ARG A 128 5.85 19.17 1.46
N PHE A 129 4.86 18.43 1.95
CA PHE A 129 5.09 17.23 2.76
C PHE A 129 5.82 16.12 1.98
N THR A 130 5.49 15.98 0.70
CA THR A 130 6.03 14.92 -0.17
C THR A 130 7.27 15.32 -0.96
N SER A 131 7.62 16.60 -1.00
CA SER A 131 8.88 17.07 -1.60
C SER A 131 10.10 16.73 -0.75
N LYS A 132 9.90 16.45 0.55
CA LYS A 132 10.96 15.98 1.43
C LYS A 132 11.37 14.56 1.06
N THR A 133 12.67 14.33 0.95
CA THR A 133 13.26 13.00 0.80
C THR A 133 13.00 12.14 2.04
N GLU A 134 13.14 10.81 1.91
CA GLU A 134 13.04 9.91 3.08
C GLU A 134 14.10 10.24 4.13
N SER A 135 15.32 10.56 3.70
CA SER A 135 16.42 11.02 4.54
C SER A 135 16.08 12.32 5.30
N GLU A 136 15.55 13.35 4.62
CA GLU A 136 15.16 14.61 5.27
C GLU A 136 14.05 14.40 6.30
N ARG A 137 13.07 13.53 6.03
CA ARG A 137 12.01 13.23 7.00
C ARG A 137 12.50 12.42 8.19
N MET A 138 13.41 11.47 7.94
CA MET A 138 14.04 10.70 9.00
C MET A 138 14.84 11.63 9.91
N GLU A 139 15.59 12.57 9.32
CA GLU A 139 16.35 13.58 10.03
C GLU A 139 15.45 14.49 10.87
N GLU A 140 14.37 15.04 10.30
CA GLU A 140 13.40 15.84 11.06
C GLU A 140 12.76 15.05 12.21
N SER A 141 12.41 13.78 11.98
CA SER A 141 11.80 12.93 13.00
C SER A 141 12.80 12.57 14.11
N ARG A 142 14.06 12.33 13.74
CA ARG A 142 15.19 12.11 14.65
C ARG A 142 15.43 13.35 15.51
N SER A 143 15.54 14.54 14.89
CA SER A 143 15.72 15.80 15.60
C SER A 143 14.54 16.10 16.52
N ALA A 144 13.29 15.97 16.05
CA ALA A 144 12.11 16.19 16.87
C ALA A 144 12.03 15.21 18.07
N CYS A 145 12.42 13.94 17.86
CA CYS A 145 12.53 12.96 18.94
C CYS A 145 13.55 13.44 19.98
N LEU A 146 14.78 13.76 19.56
CA LEU A 146 15.82 14.25 20.47
C LEU A 146 15.39 15.53 21.20
N GLU A 147 14.75 16.48 20.51
CA GLU A 147 14.19 17.70 21.10
C GLU A 147 13.11 17.39 22.14
N SER A 148 12.24 16.42 21.87
CA SER A 148 11.16 16.02 22.79
C SER A 148 11.70 15.32 24.05
N MET A 149 12.75 14.51 23.90
CA MET A 149 13.35 13.76 24.99
C MET A 149 14.20 14.65 25.90
N ILE A 150 14.87 15.64 25.33
CA ILE A 150 15.63 16.59 26.12
C ILE A 150 14.68 17.68 26.64
N ALA A 151 14.07 17.42 27.79
CA ALA A 151 13.19 18.35 28.46
C ALA A 151 13.89 19.70 28.73
N LYS A 152 13.58 20.72 27.92
CA LYS A 152 14.22 22.06 27.85
C LYS A 152 15.65 22.09 27.27
N ALA A 153 15.99 21.25 26.29
CA ALA A 153 17.21 21.45 25.49
C ALA A 153 17.15 22.74 24.69
N SER A 154 18.21 23.55 24.82
CA SER A 154 18.60 24.43 23.72
C SER A 154 19.09 23.56 22.55
N PRO A 155 18.88 23.95 21.27
CA PRO A 155 19.54 23.35 20.10
C PRO A 155 21.07 23.21 20.22
N THR A 156 21.68 23.89 21.20
CA THR A 156 23.08 23.72 21.60
C THR A 156 23.40 22.33 22.18
N ALA A 157 22.49 21.71 22.93
CA ALA A 157 22.71 20.41 23.58
C ALA A 157 22.74 19.27 22.56
N ILE A 158 21.80 19.28 21.61
CA ILE A 158 21.76 18.33 20.49
C ILE A 158 23.04 18.45 19.66
N ARG A 159 23.42 19.66 19.26
CA ARG A 159 24.67 19.91 18.50
C ARG A 159 25.93 19.45 19.23
N ALA A 160 25.95 19.51 20.56
CA ALA A 160 27.09 19.04 21.35
C ALA A 160 27.24 17.51 21.29
N ILE A 161 26.13 16.78 21.44
CA ILE A 161 26.11 15.32 21.27
C ILE A 161 26.50 14.96 19.83
N GLU A 162 25.87 15.59 18.84
CA GLU A 162 26.11 15.30 17.42
C GLU A 162 27.57 15.52 17.03
N SER A 163 28.15 16.67 17.40
CA SER A 163 29.56 16.96 17.08
C SER A 163 30.54 15.98 17.72
N LEU A 164 30.23 15.46 18.92
CA LEU A 164 31.08 14.46 19.59
C LEU A 164 30.93 13.08 18.95
N VAL A 165 29.73 12.73 18.52
CA VAL A 165 29.45 11.46 17.84
C VAL A 165 30.03 11.45 16.43
N ASP A 166 29.97 12.56 15.69
CA ASP A 166 30.62 12.69 14.38
C ASP A 166 32.14 12.48 14.51
N ALA A 167 32.77 13.16 15.47
CA ALA A 167 34.20 12.97 15.74
C ALA A 167 34.54 11.54 16.18
N LEU A 168 33.65 10.90 16.94
CA LEU A 168 33.81 9.50 17.34
C LEU A 168 33.72 8.56 16.14
N LEU A 169 32.76 8.75 15.24
CA LEU A 169 32.59 7.94 14.04
C LEU A 169 33.81 8.05 13.11
N GLU A 170 34.33 9.27 12.89
CA GLU A 170 35.55 9.49 12.12
C GLU A 170 36.75 8.79 12.77
N ALA A 171 36.89 8.88 14.10
CA ALA A 171 37.93 8.18 14.84
C ALA A 171 37.80 6.65 14.77
N ILE A 172 36.58 6.11 14.78
CA ILE A 172 36.32 4.67 14.60
C ILE A 172 36.71 4.25 13.20
N GLU A 173 36.31 4.99 12.16
CA GLU A 173 36.64 4.68 10.77
C GLU A 173 38.16 4.72 10.54
N GLN A 174 38.83 5.75 11.04
CA GLN A 174 40.29 5.85 11.00
C GLN A 174 40.95 4.68 11.75
N PHE A 175 40.46 4.34 12.95
CA PHE A 175 40.95 3.18 13.69
C PHE A 175 40.77 1.87 12.91
N ARG A 176 39.63 1.69 12.23
CA ARG A 176 39.40 0.53 11.36
C ARG A 176 40.38 0.53 10.19
N TRP A 177 40.60 1.69 9.56
CA TRP A 177 41.50 1.82 8.42
C TRP A 177 42.96 1.51 8.77
N ASP A 178 43.41 1.96 9.94
CA ASP A 178 44.80 1.84 10.38
C ASP A 178 45.11 0.47 11.00
N HIS A 179 44.14 -0.14 11.70
CA HIS A 179 44.40 -1.32 12.54
C HIS A 179 43.64 -2.58 12.13
N LEU A 180 42.66 -2.51 11.21
CA LEU A 180 41.93 -3.69 10.73
C LEU A 180 42.27 -4.02 9.26
N PRO A 181 42.43 -5.32 8.92
CA PRO A 181 42.68 -5.75 7.56
C PRO A 181 41.48 -5.45 6.66
N ARG A 182 41.77 -5.08 5.41
CA ARG A 182 40.74 -4.75 4.40
C ARG A 182 40.01 -5.99 3.90
N ASP A 183 40.65 -7.16 3.94
CA ASP A 183 40.06 -8.46 3.61
C ASP A 183 40.21 -9.44 4.80
N PRO A 184 39.11 -10.02 5.32
CA PRO A 184 39.16 -11.01 6.40
C PRO A 184 40.00 -12.26 6.11
N SER A 185 40.34 -12.53 4.84
CA SER A 185 41.20 -13.65 4.44
C SER A 185 42.70 -13.33 4.37
N GLU A 186 43.11 -12.07 4.56
CA GLU A 186 44.53 -11.72 4.65
C GLU A 186 45.10 -12.05 6.03
N ALA A 187 46.30 -12.65 6.05
CA ALA A 187 47.03 -12.87 7.29
C ALA A 187 47.36 -11.51 7.92
N PHE A 188 46.98 -11.32 9.18
CA PHE A 188 47.27 -10.10 9.91
C PHE A 188 48.78 -9.94 10.11
N GLU A 189 49.38 -9.07 9.32
CA GLU A 189 50.71 -8.55 9.59
C GLU A 189 50.57 -7.27 10.39
N PRO A 190 51.14 -7.19 11.62
CA PRO A 190 51.08 -5.99 12.42
C PRO A 190 51.98 -4.92 11.79
N PHE A 191 51.43 -4.14 10.86
CA PHE A 191 52.10 -2.97 10.28
C PHE A 191 52.21 -1.79 11.26
N VAL A 192 51.72 -1.94 12.50
CA VAL A 192 51.55 -0.86 13.47
C VAL A 192 52.13 -1.25 14.83
N THR A 193 52.83 -0.33 15.49
CA THR A 193 53.37 -0.60 16.83
C THR A 193 52.24 -0.64 17.87
N TRP A 194 52.35 -1.49 18.90
CA TRP A 194 51.36 -1.53 20.01
C TRP A 194 51.11 -0.15 20.64
N LYS A 195 52.10 0.75 20.55
CA LYS A 195 52.02 2.13 21.02
C LYS A 195 51.04 2.98 20.20
N GLU A 196 51.03 2.84 18.88
CA GLU A 196 50.09 3.54 17.98
C GLU A 196 48.68 2.98 18.14
N PHE A 197 48.53 1.65 18.17
CA PHE A 197 47.25 1.00 18.48
C PHE A 197 46.65 1.49 19.80
N ALA A 198 47.45 1.52 20.87
CA ALA A 198 47.00 1.98 22.17
C ALA A 198 46.63 3.48 22.17
N ALA A 199 47.30 4.30 21.36
CA ALA A 199 46.99 5.72 21.23
C ALA A 199 45.66 5.94 20.51
N ASP A 200 45.42 5.26 19.40
CA ASP A 200 44.19 5.40 18.61
C ASP A 200 42.99 4.76 19.33
N HIS A 201 43.20 3.63 20.01
CA HIS A 201 42.21 3.04 20.91
C HIS A 201 41.81 4.02 22.03
N ALA A 202 42.80 4.61 22.72
CA ALA A 202 42.54 5.62 23.76
C ALA A 202 41.86 6.88 23.20
N HIS A 203 42.13 7.24 21.95
CA HIS A 203 41.48 8.35 21.27
C HIS A 203 39.98 8.10 21.09
N VAL A 204 39.60 6.94 20.55
CA VAL A 204 38.19 6.50 20.41
C VAL A 204 37.50 6.44 21.77
N VAL A 205 38.12 5.81 22.79
CA VAL A 205 37.57 5.72 24.15
C VAL A 205 37.28 7.11 24.74
N ARG A 206 38.21 8.06 24.54
CA ARG A 206 38.07 9.42 25.06
C ARG A 206 36.89 10.16 24.41
N LEU A 207 36.72 10.04 23.09
CA LEU A 207 35.60 10.65 22.38
C LEU A 207 34.28 10.01 22.81
N ALA A 208 34.22 8.68 22.91
CA ALA A 208 33.04 7.96 23.38
C ALA A 208 32.64 8.35 24.81
N ARG A 209 33.61 8.52 25.73
CA ARG A 209 33.33 9.01 27.10
C ARG A 209 32.77 10.43 27.10
N ALA A 210 33.27 11.31 26.24
CA ALA A 210 32.76 12.67 26.12
C ALA A 210 31.33 12.68 25.56
N ALA A 211 31.08 11.90 24.51
CA ALA A 211 29.75 11.75 23.92
C ALA A 211 28.75 11.13 24.91
N LEU A 212 29.14 10.06 25.62
CA LEU A 212 28.31 9.42 26.65
C LEU A 212 27.98 10.39 27.79
N LEU A 213 28.93 11.21 28.24
CA LEU A 213 28.68 12.19 29.29
C LEU A 213 27.62 13.23 28.89
N GLU A 214 27.68 13.74 27.65
CA GLU A 214 26.67 14.67 27.15
C GLU A 214 25.33 13.95 26.91
N PHE A 215 25.35 12.71 26.40
CA PHE A 215 24.17 11.86 26.27
C PHE A 215 23.46 11.71 27.62
N GLU A 216 24.15 11.21 28.64
CA GLU A 216 23.58 10.97 29.98
C GLU A 216 23.13 12.26 30.66
N ARG A 217 23.83 13.38 30.41
CA ARG A 217 23.47 14.69 30.97
C ARG A 217 22.11 15.16 30.48
N TYR A 218 21.78 14.92 29.21
CA TYR A 218 20.58 15.50 28.59
C TYR A 218 19.45 14.49 28.38
N LEU A 219 19.77 13.23 28.12
CA LEU A 219 18.82 12.16 27.84
C LEU A 219 18.64 11.19 29.03
N GLY A 220 19.53 11.25 30.03
CA GLY A 220 19.55 10.32 31.15
C GLY A 220 20.37 9.05 30.87
N PRO A 221 20.62 8.22 31.89
CA PRO A 221 21.38 6.97 31.75
C PRO A 221 20.66 6.00 30.79
N VAL A 222 21.41 5.18 30.05
CA VAL A 222 20.85 4.24 29.05
C VAL A 222 19.84 3.25 29.68
N GLU A 223 20.06 2.90 30.94
CA GLU A 223 19.16 2.06 31.74
C GLU A 223 17.78 2.68 31.98
N SER A 224 17.62 4.00 31.84
CA SER A 224 16.34 4.67 32.06
C SER A 224 15.33 4.49 30.90
N PHE A 225 15.74 3.91 29.78
CA PHE A 225 14.91 3.64 28.61
C PHE A 225 14.21 2.27 28.71
N ASP A 226 13.38 2.09 29.74
CA ASP A 226 12.58 0.87 29.95
C ASP A 226 11.32 0.84 29.05
N GLU A 227 10.94 -0.33 28.55
CA GLU A 227 9.71 -0.55 27.76
C GLU A 227 9.57 0.23 26.43
N VAL A 228 10.68 0.49 25.72
CA VAL A 228 10.63 1.10 24.37
C VAL A 228 9.97 0.20 23.32
N GLN A 229 9.16 0.81 22.45
CA GLN A 229 8.51 0.09 21.35
C GLN A 229 9.54 -0.32 20.28
N PRO A 230 9.57 -1.59 19.83
CA PRO A 230 10.45 -2.01 18.73
C PRO A 230 10.21 -1.23 17.43
N GLY A 231 11.29 -0.81 16.78
CA GLY A 231 11.31 0.04 15.58
C GLY A 231 11.05 1.53 15.84
N SER A 232 11.10 1.99 17.10
CA SER A 232 10.86 3.39 17.44
C SER A 232 12.14 4.23 17.45
N HIS A 233 11.97 5.55 17.33
CA HIS A 233 13.05 6.52 17.48
C HIS A 233 13.69 6.46 18.89
N GLU A 234 12.90 6.17 19.94
CA GLU A 234 13.42 5.99 21.31
C GLU A 234 14.27 4.72 21.45
N GLU A 235 13.91 3.63 20.77
CA GLU A 235 14.77 2.43 20.71
C GLU A 235 16.10 2.75 20.02
N ALA A 236 16.09 3.53 18.93
CA ALA A 236 17.31 3.95 18.25
C ALA A 236 18.22 4.82 19.16
N VAL A 237 17.64 5.73 19.96
CA VAL A 237 18.38 6.51 20.98
C VAL A 237 19.00 5.58 22.02
N LYS A 238 18.25 4.59 22.51
CA LYS A 238 18.75 3.60 23.48
C LYS A 238 19.90 2.78 22.92
N LEU A 239 19.79 2.30 21.68
CA LEU A 239 20.83 1.54 21.01
C LEU A 239 22.10 2.39 20.81
N ALA A 240 21.96 3.66 20.43
CA ALA A 240 23.08 4.59 20.32
C ALA A 240 23.77 4.82 21.67
N GLY A 241 23.00 5.00 22.75
CA GLY A 241 23.53 5.07 24.11
C GLY A 241 24.30 3.81 24.53
N THR A 242 23.77 2.63 24.20
CA THR A 242 24.43 1.34 24.46
C THR A 242 25.75 1.23 23.68
N ALA A 243 25.79 1.71 22.44
CA ALA A 243 27.02 1.77 21.65
C ALA A 243 28.05 2.72 22.29
N LEU A 244 27.62 3.89 22.76
CA LEU A 244 28.49 4.84 23.49
C LEU A 244 29.10 4.21 24.75
N GLU A 245 28.31 3.51 25.58
CA GLU A 245 28.81 2.76 26.75
C GLU A 245 29.87 1.73 26.36
N ARG A 246 29.63 1.01 25.26
CA ARG A 246 30.56 0.00 24.76
C ARG A 246 31.90 0.61 24.36
N PHE A 247 31.91 1.66 23.57
CA PHE A 247 33.15 2.34 23.18
C PHE A 247 33.82 3.04 24.37
N ALA A 248 33.06 3.65 25.27
CA ALA A 248 33.58 4.34 26.47
C ALA A 248 34.24 3.40 27.49
N SER A 249 33.79 2.14 27.54
CA SER A 249 34.40 1.08 28.35
C SER A 249 35.76 0.61 27.83
N GLY A 250 36.07 0.89 26.55
CA GLY A 250 37.25 0.36 25.86
C GLY A 250 37.12 -1.12 25.47
N ALA A 251 35.95 -1.74 25.65
CA ALA A 251 35.67 -3.12 25.27
C ALA A 251 35.40 -3.28 23.76
N PHE A 252 36.25 -2.73 22.92
CA PHE A 252 36.26 -2.95 21.47
C PHE A 252 37.68 -3.28 21.01
N ALA A 253 37.81 -4.09 19.95
CA ALA A 253 39.09 -4.51 19.38
C ALA A 253 40.11 -5.10 20.40
N HIS A 254 39.63 -5.68 21.51
CA HIS A 254 40.48 -6.20 22.59
C HIS A 254 41.15 -7.53 22.22
N ARG A 255 42.45 -7.68 22.55
CA ARG A 255 43.29 -8.89 22.34
C ARG A 255 43.47 -9.34 20.88
N GLY A 256 43.49 -8.40 19.92
CA GLY A 256 43.79 -8.73 18.52
C GLY A 256 42.73 -9.59 17.83
N GLY A 257 41.51 -9.64 18.36
CA GLY A 257 40.35 -10.21 17.68
C GLY A 257 39.77 -9.23 16.66
N PHE A 258 39.43 -9.74 15.48
CA PHE A 258 38.92 -9.00 14.31
C PHE A 258 37.48 -8.50 14.44
N ALA A 259 36.92 -8.58 15.64
CA ALA A 259 35.51 -8.43 15.81
C ALA A 259 35.24 -7.52 17.01
N PHE A 260 34.41 -6.52 16.77
CA PHE A 260 33.56 -6.02 17.85
C PHE A 260 32.42 -7.04 18.14
N GLU A 261 32.58 -8.32 17.76
CA GLU A 261 31.71 -9.43 18.16
C GLU A 261 31.95 -9.75 19.63
N ALA A 262 30.83 -10.02 20.29
CA ALA A 262 30.72 -10.12 21.72
C ALA A 262 30.98 -11.53 22.24
N ASP A 263 31.47 -11.58 23.48
CA ASP A 263 30.91 -12.48 24.49
C ASP A 263 30.71 -11.66 25.77
N PRO A 264 29.50 -11.46 26.34
CA PRO A 264 28.14 -11.88 25.92
C PRO A 264 27.33 -10.76 25.21
N PRO A 265 26.15 -11.05 24.62
CA PRO A 265 25.65 -10.43 23.39
C PRO A 265 24.64 -9.28 23.57
N ALA A 266 24.73 -8.29 22.68
CA ALA A 266 23.53 -7.61 22.17
C ALA A 266 23.74 -6.98 20.78
N MET A 267 24.94 -6.49 20.45
CA MET A 267 25.22 -5.84 19.16
C MET A 267 26.52 -6.34 18.50
N LEU A 268 26.47 -6.56 17.19
CA LEU A 268 27.62 -6.79 16.30
C LEU A 268 28.40 -5.48 16.02
N SER A 269 29.57 -5.59 15.42
CA SER A 269 30.46 -4.44 15.15
C SER A 269 29.90 -3.35 14.27
N THR A 270 29.19 -3.75 13.23
CA THR A 270 28.52 -2.81 12.34
C THR A 270 27.33 -2.20 13.07
N GLU A 271 26.57 -3.01 13.83
CA GLU A 271 25.39 -2.55 14.58
C GLU A 271 25.74 -1.48 15.64
N LEU A 272 26.91 -1.54 16.27
CA LEU A 272 27.39 -0.50 17.19
C LEU A 272 27.65 0.83 16.48
N THR A 273 28.23 0.78 15.27
CA THR A 273 28.55 1.99 14.49
C THR A 273 27.27 2.54 13.84
N ASP A 274 26.39 1.65 13.37
CA ASP A 274 25.07 1.94 12.81
C ASP A 274 24.17 2.63 13.83
N ALA A 275 24.22 2.21 15.10
CA ALA A 275 23.49 2.85 16.18
C ALA A 275 23.96 4.29 16.42
N LEU A 276 25.27 4.55 16.35
CA LEU A 276 25.82 5.90 16.56
C LEU A 276 25.38 6.89 15.48
N PHE A 277 25.13 6.45 14.23
CA PHE A 277 24.63 7.34 13.18
C PHE A 277 23.28 8.00 13.52
N TYR A 278 22.48 7.42 14.43
CA TYR A 278 21.26 8.06 14.92
C TYR A 278 21.51 9.34 15.73
N LEU A 279 22.71 9.48 16.33
CA LEU A 279 23.10 10.67 17.08
C LEU A 279 24.01 11.62 16.26
N ALA A 280 24.40 11.24 15.04
CA ALA A 280 25.33 12.00 14.19
C ALA A 280 24.61 13.10 13.37
N THR A 281 25.34 14.14 12.93
CA THR A 281 24.79 15.12 11.95
C THR A 281 24.81 14.58 10.52
N ASN A 282 25.76 13.70 10.21
CA ASN A 282 25.99 13.15 8.88
C ASN A 282 25.73 11.64 8.90
N ALA A 283 24.50 11.22 9.22
CA ALA A 283 24.06 9.90 8.79
C ALA A 283 24.25 9.83 7.26
N PRO A 284 24.82 8.74 6.71
CA PRO A 284 25.04 8.64 5.27
C PRO A 284 23.72 8.89 4.55
N SER A 285 23.62 10.08 3.97
CA SER A 285 22.48 10.49 3.17
C SER A 285 22.42 9.53 2.00
N ALA A 286 21.35 8.73 1.93
CA ALA A 286 20.97 8.09 0.69
C ALA A 286 20.78 9.22 -0.33
N SER A 287 21.81 9.44 -1.14
CA SER A 287 21.78 10.34 -2.27
C SER A 287 20.70 9.86 -3.22
N GLU A 288 19.50 10.45 -3.21
CA GLU A 288 18.46 10.02 -4.13
C GLU A 288 17.72 11.18 -4.79
N LYS A 289 18.25 11.57 -5.95
CA LYS A 289 17.41 11.72 -7.14
C LYS A 289 17.30 10.37 -7.87
N GLY A 290 16.98 9.31 -7.13
CA GLY A 290 16.67 7.99 -7.67
C GLY A 290 15.25 7.95 -8.26
N PRO A 291 14.92 6.93 -9.07
CA PRO A 291 13.54 6.70 -9.50
C PRO A 291 12.63 6.48 -8.28
N LEU A 292 11.35 6.85 -8.39
CA LEU A 292 10.39 6.59 -7.32
C LEU A 292 10.31 5.08 -7.02
N PRO A 293 10.22 4.67 -5.75
CA PRO A 293 10.10 3.26 -5.40
C PRO A 293 8.80 2.65 -5.94
N THR A 294 8.80 1.33 -6.16
CA THR A 294 7.61 0.57 -6.55
C THR A 294 6.94 -0.14 -5.37
N GLN A 295 7.65 -0.28 -4.25
CA GLN A 295 7.19 -0.96 -3.04
C GLN A 295 7.54 -0.17 -1.78
N PRO A 296 6.69 -0.20 -0.73
CA PRO A 296 7.02 0.41 0.55
C PRO A 296 8.20 -0.26 1.27
N SER A 297 9.06 0.54 1.90
CA SER A 297 10.20 0.08 2.70
C SER A 297 9.79 -0.49 4.06
N ARG A 298 8.69 -0.01 4.65
CA ARG A 298 8.19 -0.46 5.96
C ARG A 298 6.73 -0.88 5.91
N GLU A 299 6.35 -1.78 6.80
CA GLU A 299 4.96 -2.20 6.94
C GLU A 299 4.17 -1.27 7.88
N LEU A 300 2.99 -0.84 7.44
CA LEU A 300 2.00 -0.16 8.26
C LEU A 300 0.94 -1.14 8.76
N ARG A 301 0.33 -0.88 9.91
CA ARG A 301 -0.63 -1.79 10.54
C ARG A 301 -2.05 -1.51 10.04
N ALA A 302 -2.75 -2.54 9.55
CA ALA A 302 -4.14 -2.43 9.12
C ALA A 302 -5.08 -3.36 9.89
N LEU A 303 -6.26 -2.85 10.25
CA LEU A 303 -7.41 -3.64 10.70
C LEU A 303 -8.44 -3.64 9.57
N GLU A 304 -8.89 -4.83 9.13
CA GLU A 304 -9.92 -4.92 8.08
C GLU A 304 -11.23 -5.52 8.61
N LEU A 305 -12.34 -4.82 8.40
CA LEU A 305 -13.69 -5.25 8.75
C LEU A 305 -14.47 -5.59 7.48
N CYS A 306 -15.29 -6.64 7.53
CA CYS A 306 -16.00 -7.15 6.34
C CYS A 306 -15.02 -7.57 5.23
N ALA A 307 -13.97 -8.33 5.59
CA ALA A 307 -12.84 -8.65 4.71
C ALA A 307 -13.19 -9.49 3.47
N GLY A 308 -14.38 -10.07 3.41
CA GLY A 308 -14.85 -10.75 2.23
C GLY A 308 -13.97 -11.95 1.87
N ALA A 309 -13.69 -12.11 0.57
CA ALA A 309 -12.80 -13.17 0.07
C ALA A 309 -11.32 -12.78 0.06
N GLY A 310 -10.98 -11.57 0.51
CA GLY A 310 -9.60 -11.09 0.64
C GLY A 310 -9.12 -10.22 -0.51
N GLY A 311 -10.00 -9.77 -1.42
CA GLY A 311 -9.57 -8.93 -2.55
C GLY A 311 -8.88 -7.63 -2.08
N GLN A 312 -9.57 -6.87 -1.22
CA GLN A 312 -9.02 -5.69 -0.58
C GLN A 312 -7.79 -6.02 0.28
N ALA A 313 -7.87 -7.07 1.09
CA ALA A 313 -6.77 -7.50 1.94
C ALA A 313 -5.46 -7.79 1.18
N ILE A 314 -5.54 -8.48 0.02
CA ILE A 314 -4.39 -8.76 -0.85
C ILE A 314 -3.77 -7.44 -1.34
N GLY A 315 -4.60 -6.54 -1.87
CA GLY A 315 -4.12 -5.27 -2.40
C GLY A 315 -3.47 -4.39 -1.34
N LEU A 316 -4.09 -4.29 -0.16
CA LEU A 316 -3.52 -3.55 0.96
C LEU A 316 -2.21 -4.19 1.47
N MET A 317 -2.12 -5.52 1.52
CA MET A 317 -0.88 -6.22 1.85
C MET A 317 0.23 -5.91 0.85
N SER A 318 -0.08 -5.91 -0.44
CA SER A 318 0.85 -5.52 -1.52
C SER A 318 1.26 -4.05 -1.46
N ALA A 319 0.41 -3.19 -0.88
CA ALA A 319 0.70 -1.78 -0.61
C ALA A 319 1.39 -1.53 0.74
N GLY A 320 1.98 -2.57 1.35
CA GLY A 320 2.74 -2.44 2.60
C GLY A 320 1.90 -2.41 3.87
N PHE A 321 0.63 -2.80 3.83
CA PHE A 321 -0.20 -2.89 5.04
C PHE A 321 -0.27 -4.31 5.60
N ARG A 322 0.32 -4.50 6.78
CA ARG A 322 0.21 -5.73 7.56
C ARG A 322 -1.12 -5.78 8.31
N HIS A 323 -1.95 -6.75 7.95
CA HIS A 323 -3.23 -7.00 8.63
C HIS A 323 -3.04 -7.55 10.06
N VAL A 324 -3.34 -6.72 11.07
CA VAL A 324 -3.32 -7.13 12.48
C VAL A 324 -4.52 -8.01 12.84
N ALA A 325 -5.64 -7.86 12.13
CA ALA A 325 -6.79 -8.75 12.15
C ALA A 325 -7.69 -8.51 10.94
N LEU A 326 -8.40 -9.56 10.50
CA LEU A 326 -9.47 -9.48 9.51
C LEU A 326 -10.76 -10.03 10.10
N TYR A 327 -11.82 -9.23 10.13
CA TYR A 327 -13.14 -9.65 10.60
C TYR A 327 -14.07 -9.96 9.43
N GLU A 328 -14.64 -11.17 9.43
CA GLU A 328 -15.55 -11.63 8.39
C GLU A 328 -16.68 -12.49 8.98
N LYS A 329 -17.93 -12.10 8.75
CA LYS A 329 -19.11 -12.78 9.31
C LYS A 329 -19.34 -14.16 8.70
N SER A 330 -19.18 -14.26 7.38
CA SER A 330 -19.44 -15.48 6.62
C SER A 330 -18.38 -16.54 6.91
N TYR A 331 -18.84 -17.71 7.38
CA TYR A 331 -17.96 -18.86 7.58
C TYR A 331 -17.19 -19.24 6.30
N LYS A 332 -17.88 -19.22 5.15
CA LYS A 332 -17.31 -19.58 3.85
C LYS A 332 -16.15 -18.64 3.47
N ARG A 333 -16.37 -17.33 3.60
CA ARG A 333 -15.39 -16.28 3.29
C ARG A 333 -14.21 -16.30 4.28
N ALA A 334 -14.49 -16.38 5.58
CA ALA A 334 -13.45 -16.51 6.61
C ALA A 334 -12.59 -17.79 6.42
N ARG A 335 -13.19 -18.89 5.95
CA ARG A 335 -12.45 -20.11 5.61
C ARG A 335 -11.55 -19.92 4.40
N THR A 336 -12.02 -19.24 3.35
CA THR A 336 -11.22 -18.85 2.18
C THR A 336 -9.98 -18.06 2.61
N LEU A 337 -10.14 -17.01 3.42
CA LEU A 337 -9.03 -16.21 3.94
C LEU A 337 -7.99 -17.06 4.68
N ARG A 338 -8.44 -17.89 5.64
CA ARG A 338 -7.54 -18.73 6.46
C ARG A 338 -6.79 -19.79 5.66
N LYS A 339 -7.40 -20.32 4.59
CA LYS A 339 -6.77 -21.34 3.76
C LYS A 339 -5.73 -20.74 2.84
N ASN A 340 -6.00 -19.59 2.23
CA ASN A 340 -5.05 -18.94 1.33
C ASN A 340 -3.90 -18.26 2.06
N TRP A 341 -4.16 -17.67 3.24
CA TRP A 341 -3.10 -17.00 4.00
C TRP A 341 -3.18 -17.34 5.49
N PRO A 342 -2.66 -18.51 5.90
CA PRO A 342 -2.77 -18.98 7.29
C PRO A 342 -2.15 -18.03 8.34
N ALA A 343 -1.21 -17.17 7.94
CA ALA A 343 -0.62 -16.17 8.82
C ALA A 343 -1.58 -15.03 9.20
N TRP A 344 -2.65 -14.81 8.43
CA TRP A 344 -3.64 -13.79 8.75
C TRP A 344 -4.48 -14.15 9.97
N LYS A 345 -4.64 -13.17 10.86
CA LYS A 345 -5.49 -13.29 12.06
C LYS A 345 -6.96 -13.09 11.71
N VAL A 346 -7.56 -14.10 11.09
CA VAL A 346 -8.97 -14.05 10.64
C VAL A 346 -9.94 -14.39 11.78
N ARG A 347 -10.79 -13.43 12.15
CA ARG A 347 -11.86 -13.54 13.16
C ARG A 347 -13.21 -13.67 12.48
N ARG A 348 -13.97 -14.72 12.83
CA ARG A 348 -15.33 -14.89 12.31
C ARG A 348 -16.33 -14.22 13.25
N ALA A 349 -16.72 -12.99 12.96
CA ALA A 349 -17.69 -12.24 13.76
C ALA A 349 -18.55 -11.34 12.89
N ASP A 350 -19.76 -11.05 13.37
CA ASP A 350 -20.57 -9.94 12.84
C ASP A 350 -20.05 -8.65 13.47
N VAL A 351 -19.76 -7.62 12.66
CA VAL A 351 -19.20 -6.36 13.14
C VAL A 351 -20.06 -5.69 14.22
N ARG A 352 -21.39 -5.86 14.14
CA ARG A 352 -22.36 -5.37 15.14
C ARG A 352 -22.19 -6.00 16.52
N LYS A 353 -21.52 -7.15 16.59
CA LYS A 353 -21.33 -7.93 17.81
C LYS A 353 -19.90 -7.82 18.37
N ILE A 354 -19.02 -7.08 17.70
CA ILE A 354 -17.67 -6.81 18.21
C ILE A 354 -17.80 -5.73 19.28
N SER A 355 -17.35 -6.05 20.49
CA SER A 355 -17.45 -5.12 21.62
C SER A 355 -16.49 -3.93 21.45
N ASP A 356 -16.79 -2.85 22.15
CA ASP A 356 -15.94 -1.66 22.13
C ASP A 356 -14.55 -1.96 22.72
N GLU A 357 -14.45 -2.85 23.71
CA GLU A 357 -13.19 -3.30 24.29
C GLU A 357 -12.36 -4.11 23.30
N GLU A 358 -12.99 -4.96 22.48
CA GLU A 358 -12.29 -5.72 21.43
C GLU A 358 -11.76 -4.79 20.34
N LEU A 359 -12.55 -3.81 19.88
CA LEU A 359 -12.08 -2.79 18.94
C LEU A 359 -10.97 -1.92 19.53
N ALA A 360 -11.07 -1.57 20.82
CA ALA A 360 -10.07 -0.74 21.50
C ALA A 360 -8.68 -1.39 21.56
N ARG A 361 -8.56 -2.72 21.45
CA ARG A 361 -7.27 -3.42 21.34
C ARG A 361 -6.48 -3.08 20.08
N TYR A 362 -7.16 -2.52 19.08
CA TYR A 362 -6.56 -2.10 17.81
C TYR A 362 -6.37 -0.59 17.72
N ARG A 363 -6.45 0.14 18.85
CA ARG A 363 -6.18 1.58 18.85
C ARG A 363 -4.83 1.89 18.20
N ALA A 364 -4.80 3.02 17.48
CA ALA A 364 -3.61 3.52 16.80
C ALA A 364 -3.03 2.60 15.71
N VAL A 365 -3.86 1.76 15.06
CA VAL A 365 -3.49 1.22 13.75
C VAL A 365 -3.36 2.35 12.72
N ASP A 366 -2.53 2.15 11.71
CA ASP A 366 -2.35 3.11 10.63
C ASP A 366 -3.58 3.19 9.74
N LEU A 367 -4.20 2.04 9.45
CA LEU A 367 -5.36 1.95 8.56
C LEU A 367 -6.49 1.10 9.16
N LEU A 368 -7.71 1.65 9.15
CA LEU A 368 -8.95 0.87 9.28
C LEU A 368 -9.60 0.71 7.91
N ALA A 369 -9.61 -0.50 7.39
CA ALA A 369 -10.17 -0.84 6.10
C ALA A 369 -11.51 -1.58 6.23
N GLY A 370 -12.37 -1.49 5.22
CA GLY A 370 -13.46 -2.45 5.07
C GLY A 370 -14.38 -2.25 3.88
N GLY A 371 -15.00 -3.32 3.42
CA GLY A 371 -16.04 -3.31 2.38
C GLY A 371 -17.41 -3.62 2.98
N PRO A 372 -18.11 -2.65 3.61
CA PRO A 372 -19.45 -2.90 4.14
C PRO A 372 -20.41 -3.36 3.01
N PRO A 373 -21.39 -4.25 3.30
CA PRO A 373 -22.32 -4.79 2.32
C PRO A 373 -22.99 -3.70 1.48
N CYS A 374 -22.95 -3.85 0.16
CA CYS A 374 -23.45 -2.86 -0.80
C CYS A 374 -24.94 -3.05 -1.16
N GLU A 375 -25.57 -4.14 -0.70
CA GLU A 375 -27.00 -4.43 -0.94
C GLU A 375 -27.96 -3.27 -0.62
N PRO A 376 -27.74 -2.44 0.41
CA PRO A 376 -28.59 -1.27 0.66
C PRO A 376 -28.62 -0.24 -0.47
N PHE A 377 -27.61 -0.24 -1.36
CA PHE A 377 -27.36 0.78 -2.37
C PHE A 377 -27.22 0.23 -3.81
N SER A 378 -27.18 -1.10 -3.98
CA SER A 378 -26.82 -1.75 -5.26
C SER A 378 -27.93 -1.84 -6.31
N GLN A 379 -29.17 -1.43 -6.01
CA GLN A 379 -30.29 -1.44 -6.97
C GLN A 379 -30.45 -0.12 -7.73
N ALA A 380 -29.44 0.36 -8.47
CA ALA A 380 -29.54 1.62 -9.24
C ALA A 380 -30.14 2.80 -8.42
N GLY A 381 -29.84 2.89 -7.12
CA GLY A 381 -30.40 3.90 -6.21
C GLY A 381 -31.81 3.62 -5.65
N LYS A 382 -32.41 2.44 -5.88
CA LYS A 382 -33.73 2.04 -5.37
C LYS A 382 -33.71 1.21 -4.08
N GLY A 383 -32.51 0.95 -3.54
CA GLY A 383 -32.40 0.22 -2.29
C GLY A 383 -33.02 1.02 -1.14
N PRO A 384 -33.44 0.36 -0.03
CA PRO A 384 -33.97 1.07 1.14
C PRO A 384 -32.92 1.96 1.84
N GLY A 385 -31.66 1.94 1.34
CA GLY A 385 -30.60 2.86 1.74
C GLY A 385 -30.32 2.79 3.22
N ARG A 386 -30.35 3.95 3.88
CA ARG A 386 -30.05 4.11 5.31
C ARG A 386 -30.86 3.19 6.24
N HIS A 387 -32.08 2.82 5.83
CA HIS A 387 -33.02 2.03 6.63
C HIS A 387 -32.90 0.52 6.43
N HIS A 388 -31.95 0.07 5.60
CA HIS A 388 -31.75 -1.37 5.39
C HIS A 388 -31.04 -1.99 6.60
N ASP A 389 -31.53 -3.14 7.08
CA ASP A 389 -30.87 -3.96 8.11
C ASP A 389 -29.44 -4.41 7.79
N LYS A 390 -29.00 -4.33 6.53
CA LYS A 390 -27.64 -4.68 6.07
C LYS A 390 -26.72 -3.47 6.00
N ASN A 391 -27.23 -2.26 6.27
CA ASN A 391 -26.41 -1.06 6.37
C ASN A 391 -25.47 -1.17 7.57
N LEU A 392 -24.16 -1.19 7.30
CA LEU A 392 -23.13 -1.28 8.32
C LEU A 392 -22.36 0.02 8.53
N PHE A 393 -22.64 1.11 7.79
CA PHE A 393 -21.95 2.38 7.99
C PHE A 393 -21.98 2.89 9.45
N PRO A 394 -23.07 2.76 10.22
CA PRO A 394 -23.06 3.11 11.64
C PRO A 394 -22.00 2.33 12.45
N GLU A 395 -21.80 1.05 12.15
CA GLU A 395 -20.76 0.23 12.79
C GLU A 395 -19.35 0.57 12.30
N MET A 396 -19.20 0.94 11.03
CA MET A 396 -17.91 1.41 10.49
C MET A 396 -17.50 2.74 11.16
N ILE A 397 -18.43 3.69 11.31
CA ILE A 397 -18.21 4.96 12.02
C ILE A 397 -17.92 4.69 13.51
N ARG A 398 -18.65 3.77 14.16
CA ARG A 398 -18.33 3.33 15.53
C ARG A 398 -16.91 2.80 15.64
N ALA A 399 -16.47 1.98 14.69
CA ALA A 399 -15.11 1.45 14.66
C ALA A 399 -14.06 2.57 14.49
N VAL A 400 -14.27 3.54 13.58
CA VAL A 400 -13.37 4.70 13.44
C VAL A 400 -13.25 5.46 14.76
N ARG A 401 -14.39 5.73 15.42
CA ARG A 401 -14.42 6.45 16.70
C ARG A 401 -13.64 5.75 17.82
N ILE A 402 -13.71 4.43 17.89
CA ILE A 402 -13.05 3.65 18.97
C ILE A 402 -11.58 3.39 18.64
N VAL A 403 -11.30 2.96 17.41
CA VAL A 403 -9.95 2.57 16.94
C VAL A 403 -9.07 3.81 16.74
N ARG A 404 -9.65 4.95 16.36
CA ARG A 404 -8.95 6.21 16.04
C ARG A 404 -7.75 6.00 15.11
N PRO A 405 -7.93 5.32 13.95
CA PRO A 405 -6.82 5.01 13.05
C PRO A 405 -6.22 6.30 12.43
N ARG A 406 -4.99 6.26 11.93
CA ARG A 406 -4.41 7.42 11.21
C ARG A 406 -5.13 7.68 9.89
N ALA A 407 -5.58 6.62 9.22
CA ALA A 407 -6.44 6.66 8.06
C ALA A 407 -7.56 5.61 8.12
N PHE A 408 -8.65 5.82 7.39
CA PHE A 408 -9.64 4.77 7.11
C PHE A 408 -9.93 4.68 5.61
N MET A 409 -10.41 3.52 5.17
CA MET A 409 -10.82 3.25 3.79
C MET A 409 -12.05 2.35 3.78
N PHE A 410 -13.17 2.86 3.26
CA PHE A 410 -14.39 2.09 3.05
C PHE A 410 -14.73 1.98 1.57
N GLU A 411 -14.84 0.75 1.06
CA GLU A 411 -15.25 0.48 -0.31
C GLU A 411 -16.76 0.28 -0.41
N ASN A 412 -17.35 0.77 -1.50
CA ASN A 412 -18.73 0.48 -1.87
C ASN A 412 -18.98 0.62 -3.39
N VAL A 413 -20.22 0.36 -3.80
CA VAL A 413 -20.68 0.61 -5.17
C VAL A 413 -20.97 2.10 -5.38
N PRO A 414 -20.82 2.64 -6.61
CA PRO A 414 -21.16 4.02 -6.92
C PRO A 414 -22.60 4.43 -6.60
N GLY A 415 -23.52 3.44 -6.53
CA GLY A 415 -24.93 3.68 -6.21
C GLY A 415 -25.19 4.41 -4.90
N ILE A 416 -24.26 4.38 -3.93
CA ILE A 416 -24.37 5.16 -2.69
C ILE A 416 -24.30 6.68 -2.94
N ALA A 417 -23.71 7.11 -4.05
CA ALA A 417 -23.61 8.52 -4.45
C ALA A 417 -24.77 8.98 -5.35
N ASN A 418 -25.72 8.10 -5.70
CA ASN A 418 -26.90 8.50 -6.48
C ASN A 418 -27.80 9.44 -5.65
N ASP A 419 -28.59 10.28 -6.33
CA ASP A 419 -29.47 11.30 -5.71
C ASP A 419 -30.32 10.78 -4.54
N ALA A 420 -30.87 9.56 -4.69
CA ALA A 420 -31.68 8.89 -3.67
C ALA A 420 -30.93 8.62 -2.34
N HIS A 421 -29.60 8.66 -2.35
CA HIS A 421 -28.73 8.36 -1.23
C HIS A 421 -27.69 9.46 -0.96
N ALA A 422 -27.63 10.51 -1.78
CA ALA A 422 -26.66 11.59 -1.67
C ALA A 422 -26.69 12.28 -0.29
N ALA A 423 -27.88 12.56 0.25
CA ALA A 423 -28.03 13.09 1.60
C ALA A 423 -27.48 12.15 2.69
N TYR A 424 -27.62 10.83 2.49
CA TYR A 424 -27.09 9.84 3.43
C TYR A 424 -25.56 9.74 3.35
N LEU A 425 -24.98 9.72 2.13
CA LEU A 425 -23.53 9.79 1.95
C LEU A 425 -22.95 11.07 2.57
N ALA A 426 -23.60 12.22 2.36
CA ALA A 426 -23.20 13.48 2.99
C ALA A 426 -23.24 13.39 4.52
N SER A 427 -24.25 12.73 5.10
CA SER A 427 -24.31 12.51 6.55
C SER A 427 -23.18 11.60 7.07
N ILE A 428 -22.81 10.55 6.32
CA ILE A 428 -21.68 9.68 6.66
C ILE A 428 -20.38 10.49 6.67
N CYS A 429 -20.14 11.29 5.62
CA CYS A 429 -18.95 12.13 5.54
C CYS A 429 -18.90 13.17 6.66
N ALA A 430 -20.04 13.78 7.00
CA ALA A 430 -20.13 14.73 8.11
C ALA A 430 -19.83 14.07 9.47
N GLU A 431 -20.40 12.90 9.76
CA GLU A 431 -20.13 12.16 11.00
C GLU A 431 -18.65 11.75 11.11
N LEU A 432 -18.00 11.39 9.99
CA LEU A 432 -16.58 11.07 9.98
C LEU A 432 -15.70 12.32 10.13
N ALA A 433 -16.11 13.46 9.55
CA ALA A 433 -15.43 14.74 9.73
C ALA A 433 -15.52 15.26 11.18
N GLU A 434 -16.67 15.05 11.85
CA GLU A 434 -16.85 15.33 13.29
C GLU A 434 -15.92 14.49 14.18
N LEU A 435 -15.34 13.41 13.66
CA LEU A 435 -14.32 12.59 14.33
C LEU A 435 -12.87 13.03 14.03
N ASP A 436 -12.68 14.26 13.52
CA ASP A 436 -11.41 14.85 13.12
C ASP A 436 -10.75 14.18 11.90
N TYR A 437 -11.50 13.90 10.84
CA TYR A 437 -10.96 13.37 9.60
C TYR A 437 -11.24 14.28 8.39
N LYS A 438 -10.22 14.44 7.55
CA LYS A 438 -10.33 14.93 6.17
C LYS A 438 -10.91 13.79 5.33
N VAL A 439 -12.18 13.87 4.94
CA VAL A 439 -12.88 12.78 4.23
C VAL A 439 -13.00 13.08 2.75
N ASP A 440 -12.57 12.13 1.93
CA ASP A 440 -12.58 12.20 0.48
C ASP A 440 -13.33 11.00 -0.10
N VAL A 441 -14.18 11.25 -1.11
CA VAL A 441 -14.95 10.22 -1.82
C VAL A 441 -14.52 10.18 -3.28
N VAL A 442 -14.12 9.00 -3.76
CA VAL A 442 -13.53 8.84 -5.10
C VAL A 442 -14.17 7.64 -5.80
N THR A 443 -14.39 7.76 -7.11
CA THR A 443 -14.78 6.62 -7.94
C THR A 443 -13.64 6.22 -8.86
N LEU A 444 -13.32 4.92 -8.89
CA LEU A 444 -12.27 4.31 -9.70
C LEU A 444 -12.89 3.30 -10.67
N ASN A 445 -12.34 3.14 -11.87
CA ASN A 445 -12.78 2.12 -12.83
C ASN A 445 -11.70 1.03 -13.00
N ALA A 446 -12.09 -0.23 -12.88
CA ALA A 446 -11.21 -1.39 -12.97
C ALA A 446 -10.40 -1.45 -14.29
N VAL A 447 -10.99 -1.00 -15.40
CA VAL A 447 -10.33 -0.92 -16.71
C VAL A 447 -9.10 -0.01 -16.69
N ASP A 448 -9.04 0.97 -15.79
CA ASP A 448 -7.86 1.84 -15.63
C ASP A 448 -6.68 1.09 -15.03
N PHE A 449 -6.89 -0.05 -14.37
CA PHE A 449 -5.89 -0.79 -13.61
C PHE A 449 -5.55 -2.16 -14.23
N GLY A 450 -5.74 -2.33 -15.53
CA GLY A 450 -5.36 -3.55 -16.25
C GLY A 450 -6.35 -4.71 -16.15
N LEU A 451 -7.55 -4.48 -15.59
CA LEU A 451 -8.60 -5.50 -15.54
C LEU A 451 -9.48 -5.39 -16.79
N PRO A 452 -9.88 -6.52 -17.40
CA PRO A 452 -10.64 -6.54 -18.65
C PRO A 452 -12.13 -6.28 -18.38
N GLN A 453 -12.46 -5.28 -17.56
CA GLN A 453 -13.81 -5.10 -17.04
C GLN A 453 -14.19 -3.62 -16.78
N GLU A 454 -15.39 -3.25 -17.23
CA GLU A 454 -16.06 -2.01 -16.85
C GLU A 454 -16.70 -2.14 -15.45
N ARG A 455 -15.90 -1.90 -14.40
CA ARG A 455 -16.32 -1.99 -13.00
C ARG A 455 -15.89 -0.75 -12.25
N LYS A 456 -16.87 0.14 -12.01
CA LYS A 456 -16.70 1.30 -11.15
C LYS A 456 -16.86 0.93 -9.67
N ARG A 457 -16.00 1.50 -8.83
CA ARG A 457 -15.99 1.32 -7.38
C ARG A 457 -15.75 2.64 -6.69
N LEU A 458 -16.54 2.89 -5.64
CA LEU A 458 -16.45 4.09 -4.84
C LEU A 458 -15.68 3.77 -3.56
N VAL A 459 -14.71 4.60 -3.23
CA VAL A 459 -13.92 4.50 -2.00
C VAL A 459 -14.10 5.79 -1.20
N ILE A 460 -14.39 5.64 0.10
CA ILE A 460 -14.43 6.71 1.08
C ILE A 460 -13.16 6.59 1.90
N VAL A 461 -12.26 7.56 1.77
CA VAL A 461 -11.00 7.59 2.48
C VAL A 461 -11.01 8.76 3.45
N GLY A 462 -10.49 8.56 4.66
CA GLY A 462 -10.29 9.65 5.60
C GLY A 462 -8.89 9.65 6.16
N ILE A 463 -8.27 10.82 6.21
CA ILE A 463 -6.98 11.06 6.87
C ILE A 463 -7.24 11.90 8.12
N ARG A 464 -6.74 11.46 9.28
CA ARG A 464 -6.95 12.17 10.55
C ARG A 464 -6.32 13.57 10.50
N ASN A 465 -6.96 14.57 11.10
CA ASN A 465 -6.57 15.98 10.95
C ASN A 465 -5.16 16.31 11.47
N ASP A 466 -4.67 15.54 12.45
CA ASP A 466 -3.32 15.65 13.02
C ASP A 466 -2.24 14.97 12.15
N VAL A 467 -2.63 14.24 11.11
CA VAL A 467 -1.70 13.74 10.09
C VAL A 467 -1.49 14.84 9.04
N GLU A 468 -0.22 15.17 8.80
CA GLU A 468 0.19 16.25 7.90
C GLU A 468 -0.32 16.05 6.46
N GLY A 469 -0.22 14.81 5.95
CA GLY A 469 -0.62 14.50 4.58
C GLY A 469 -2.12 14.57 4.31
N THR A 470 -2.48 14.41 3.04
CA THR A 470 -3.86 14.34 2.55
C THR A 470 -3.98 13.20 1.55
N PHE A 471 -5.19 12.67 1.39
CA PHE A 471 -5.44 11.67 0.37
C PHE A 471 -5.53 12.33 -1.01
N VAL A 472 -4.70 11.87 -1.94
CA VAL A 472 -4.79 12.19 -3.37
C VAL A 472 -5.18 10.89 -4.10
N PRO A 473 -6.24 10.90 -4.92
CA PRO A 473 -6.66 9.70 -5.65
C PRO A 473 -5.52 9.10 -6.48
N PRO A 474 -5.37 7.76 -6.54
CA PRO A 474 -4.38 7.15 -7.40
C PRO A 474 -4.76 7.38 -8.87
N VAL A 475 -3.84 7.98 -9.63
CA VAL A 475 -3.96 8.12 -11.08
C VAL A 475 -2.68 7.61 -11.72
N MET A 476 -2.86 6.70 -12.67
CA MET A 476 -1.76 6.17 -13.47
C MET A 476 -1.43 7.16 -14.58
N ALA A 477 -0.14 7.41 -14.79
CA ALA A 477 0.29 8.27 -15.89
C ALA A 477 -0.01 7.58 -17.23
N HIS A 478 0.14 6.26 -17.26
CA HIS A 478 -0.19 5.41 -18.40
C HIS A 478 -1.14 4.29 -17.98
N PRO A 479 -2.47 4.45 -18.14
CA PRO A 479 -3.44 3.42 -17.81
C PRO A 479 -3.13 2.08 -18.48
N ILE A 480 -3.11 1.00 -17.69
CA ILE A 480 -2.91 -0.35 -18.19
C ILE A 480 -4.26 -0.80 -18.77
N ARG A 481 -4.35 -0.91 -20.09
CA ARG A 481 -5.56 -1.37 -20.79
C ARG A 481 -5.30 -2.76 -21.33
N ARG A 482 -6.03 -3.76 -20.81
CA ARG A 482 -5.98 -5.13 -21.30
C ARG A 482 -7.35 -5.58 -21.76
N GLY A 483 -7.41 -6.16 -22.95
CA GLY A 483 -8.62 -6.77 -23.47
C GLY A 483 -8.92 -8.11 -22.80
N VAL A 484 -10.12 -8.61 -23.06
CA VAL A 484 -10.54 -9.95 -22.63
C VAL A 484 -9.60 -11.03 -23.16
N ALA A 485 -9.21 -10.95 -24.44
CA ALA A 485 -8.37 -11.97 -25.05
C ALA A 485 -6.96 -12.03 -24.43
N GLU A 486 -6.37 -10.88 -24.10
CA GLU A 486 -5.06 -10.83 -23.44
C GLU A 486 -5.12 -11.41 -22.02
N THR A 487 -6.16 -11.06 -21.26
CA THR A 487 -6.27 -11.44 -19.85
C THR A 487 -6.73 -12.88 -19.68
N LEU A 488 -7.79 -13.28 -20.38
CA LEU A 488 -8.44 -14.57 -20.23
C LEU A 488 -8.04 -15.60 -21.28
N GLY A 489 -7.36 -15.19 -22.36
CA GLY A 489 -6.91 -16.10 -23.42
C GLY A 489 -6.20 -17.34 -22.90
N PRO A 490 -5.18 -17.24 -22.02
CA PRO A 490 -4.50 -18.42 -21.47
C PRO A 490 -5.42 -19.43 -20.78
N LEU A 491 -6.59 -18.98 -20.29
CA LEU A 491 -7.59 -19.82 -19.63
C LEU A 491 -8.68 -20.31 -20.60
N VAL A 492 -9.06 -19.50 -21.59
CA VAL A 492 -10.14 -19.80 -22.55
C VAL A 492 -9.64 -20.68 -23.70
N ILE A 493 -8.48 -20.37 -24.27
CA ILE A 493 -7.88 -21.07 -25.40
C ILE A 493 -6.72 -21.96 -24.96
N ARG A 494 -6.87 -22.61 -23.81
CA ARG A 494 -5.82 -23.39 -23.12
C ARG A 494 -5.21 -24.51 -23.96
N HIS A 495 -5.99 -25.06 -24.90
CA HIS A 495 -5.56 -26.19 -25.74
C HIS A 495 -5.08 -25.75 -27.13
N GLU A 496 -4.80 -24.46 -27.33
CA GLU A 496 -4.27 -23.98 -28.61
C GLU A 496 -2.91 -24.61 -28.89
N THR A 497 -2.72 -25.09 -30.12
CA THR A 497 -1.42 -25.59 -30.55
C THR A 497 -0.39 -24.45 -30.57
N PRO A 498 0.78 -24.60 -29.92
CA PRO A 498 1.86 -23.63 -30.00
C PRO A 498 2.22 -23.29 -31.44
N ALA A 499 2.48 -22.01 -31.74
CA ALA A 499 2.69 -21.53 -33.11
C ALA A 499 3.71 -22.35 -33.92
N HIS A 500 4.81 -22.78 -33.29
CA HIS A 500 5.85 -23.58 -33.92
C HIS A 500 5.44 -25.03 -34.23
N LEU A 501 4.34 -25.54 -33.65
CA LEU A 501 3.80 -26.89 -33.87
C LEU A 501 2.55 -26.89 -34.77
N LYS A 502 1.98 -25.73 -35.11
CA LYS A 502 0.75 -25.64 -35.93
C LYS A 502 0.87 -26.38 -37.28
N HIS A 503 2.06 -26.43 -37.88
CA HIS A 503 2.32 -27.15 -39.13
C HIS A 503 2.21 -28.68 -39.05
N LEU A 504 2.25 -29.25 -37.83
CA LEU A 504 2.11 -30.68 -37.59
C LEU A 504 0.65 -31.10 -37.37
N VAL A 505 -0.26 -30.15 -37.21
CA VAL A 505 -1.67 -30.41 -36.97
C VAL A 505 -2.32 -30.84 -38.29
N PRO A 506 -2.96 -32.03 -38.36
CA PRO A 506 -3.63 -32.46 -39.57
C PRO A 506 -4.74 -31.49 -39.96
N PRO A 507 -4.83 -31.09 -41.24
CA PRO A 507 -5.97 -30.31 -41.75
C PRO A 507 -7.30 -30.98 -41.40
N ASP A 508 -8.32 -30.17 -41.12
CA ASP A 508 -9.69 -30.61 -40.78
C ASP A 508 -9.84 -31.49 -39.52
N SER A 509 -8.78 -31.64 -38.73
CA SER A 509 -8.85 -32.30 -37.41
C SER A 509 -9.64 -31.45 -36.41
N ALA A 510 -10.09 -32.07 -35.31
CA ALA A 510 -10.73 -31.33 -34.21
C ALA A 510 -9.80 -30.25 -33.63
N GLN A 511 -8.49 -30.53 -33.57
CA GLN A 511 -7.48 -29.56 -33.13
C GLN A 511 -7.35 -28.39 -34.12
N ALA A 512 -7.33 -28.65 -35.43
CA ALA A 512 -7.30 -27.57 -36.43
C ALA A 512 -8.52 -26.65 -36.32
N ARG A 513 -9.71 -27.21 -36.08
CA ARG A 513 -10.94 -26.43 -35.83
C ARG A 513 -10.87 -25.65 -34.53
N TYR A 514 -10.33 -26.23 -33.45
CA TYR A 514 -10.10 -25.54 -32.19
C TYR A 514 -9.16 -24.35 -32.37
N ASP A 515 -8.02 -24.56 -33.04
CA ASP A 515 -7.03 -23.50 -33.27
C ASP A 515 -7.63 -22.36 -34.12
N GLN A 516 -8.45 -22.68 -35.12
CA GLN A 516 -9.18 -21.68 -35.92
C GLN A 516 -10.20 -20.89 -35.08
N TRP A 517 -10.96 -21.57 -34.23
CA TRP A 517 -11.88 -20.93 -33.29
C TRP A 517 -11.13 -20.05 -32.30
N ALA A 518 -10.01 -20.53 -31.74
CA ALA A 518 -9.17 -19.79 -30.80
C ALA A 518 -8.60 -18.51 -31.43
N ASP A 519 -8.13 -18.58 -32.67
CA ASP A 519 -7.65 -17.42 -33.43
C ASP A 519 -8.79 -16.40 -33.65
N SER A 520 -9.98 -16.88 -34.02
CA SER A 520 -11.16 -16.02 -34.25
C SER A 520 -11.67 -15.38 -32.95
N TRP A 521 -11.70 -16.14 -31.85
CA TRP A 521 -12.07 -15.65 -30.52
C TRP A 521 -11.09 -14.59 -30.03
N ARG A 522 -9.77 -14.82 -30.18
CA ARG A 522 -8.74 -13.85 -29.80
C ARG A 522 -8.90 -12.52 -30.54
N ILE A 523 -9.17 -12.57 -31.85
CA ILE A 523 -9.38 -11.36 -32.67
C ILE A 523 -10.65 -10.63 -32.25
N ALA A 524 -11.76 -11.36 -32.05
CA ALA A 524 -13.04 -10.77 -31.66
C ALA A 524 -12.99 -10.07 -30.29
N HIS A 525 -12.14 -10.56 -29.38
CA HIS A 525 -12.06 -10.10 -27.99
C HIS A 525 -10.76 -9.36 -27.64
N ALA A 526 -10.01 -8.93 -28.65
CA ALA A 526 -8.73 -8.23 -28.46
C ALA A 526 -8.86 -6.90 -27.70
N THR A 527 -9.94 -6.16 -27.96
CA THR A 527 -10.19 -4.83 -27.37
C THR A 527 -11.46 -4.77 -26.54
N SER A 528 -12.17 -5.90 -26.39
CA SER A 528 -13.43 -5.94 -25.66
C SER A 528 -13.21 -5.87 -24.15
N SER A 529 -14.24 -5.42 -23.43
CA SER A 529 -14.26 -5.35 -21.96
C SER A 529 -15.50 -6.03 -21.41
N LEU A 530 -15.32 -6.77 -20.32
CA LEU A 530 -16.42 -7.47 -19.66
C LEU A 530 -17.32 -6.49 -18.91
N PRO A 531 -18.62 -6.78 -18.79
CA PRO A 531 -19.47 -6.12 -17.81
C PRO A 531 -18.98 -6.39 -16.38
N THR A 532 -19.51 -5.64 -15.41
CA THR A 532 -19.26 -5.91 -13.99
C THR A 532 -19.71 -7.34 -13.61
N ILE A 533 -18.81 -8.12 -13.01
CA ILE A 533 -19.08 -9.44 -12.40
C ILE A 533 -19.87 -9.19 -11.12
N THR A 534 -21.04 -9.81 -10.99
CA THR A 534 -21.94 -9.64 -9.82
C THR A 534 -22.27 -10.98 -9.14
N LYS A 535 -23.17 -10.96 -8.14
CA LYS A 535 -23.64 -12.16 -7.45
C LYS A 535 -24.64 -12.91 -8.31
N THR A 536 -24.41 -14.20 -8.48
CA THR A 536 -25.26 -15.13 -9.24
C THR A 536 -26.70 -15.20 -8.72
N SER A 537 -26.92 -14.97 -7.42
CA SER A 537 -28.26 -14.99 -6.81
C SER A 537 -29.08 -13.71 -7.01
N SER A 538 -28.50 -12.64 -7.54
CA SER A 538 -29.16 -11.33 -7.69
C SER A 538 -29.61 -10.98 -9.11
N GLU A 539 -29.31 -11.84 -10.09
CA GLU A 539 -29.43 -11.51 -11.51
C GLU A 539 -30.66 -12.15 -12.18
N THR A 540 -31.82 -11.48 -12.08
CA THR A 540 -32.99 -11.74 -12.93
C THR A 540 -33.12 -10.75 -14.11
N ARG A 541 -32.11 -9.90 -14.34
CA ARG A 541 -32.14 -8.90 -15.44
C ARG A 541 -31.58 -9.47 -16.74
N SER A 542 -32.46 -9.71 -17.72
CA SER A 542 -32.11 -10.11 -19.09
C SER A 542 -31.00 -9.27 -19.71
N SER A 543 -31.06 -7.94 -19.53
CA SER A 543 -30.12 -7.00 -20.15
C SER A 543 -28.65 -7.16 -19.75
N HIS A 544 -28.35 -7.64 -18.54
CA HIS A 544 -26.95 -7.85 -18.11
C HIS A 544 -26.42 -9.16 -18.69
N LEU A 545 -27.22 -10.22 -18.66
CA LEU A 545 -26.92 -11.49 -19.32
C LEU A 545 -26.74 -11.32 -20.83
N ASP A 546 -27.53 -10.44 -21.44
CA ASP A 546 -27.43 -10.12 -22.87
C ASP A 546 -26.11 -9.42 -23.22
N ARG A 547 -25.57 -8.56 -22.33
CA ARG A 547 -24.24 -7.95 -22.54
C ARG A 547 -23.12 -8.99 -22.55
N TRP A 548 -23.10 -9.89 -21.57
CA TRP A 548 -22.08 -10.96 -21.55
C TRP A 548 -22.17 -11.91 -22.75
N ARG A 549 -23.39 -12.17 -23.25
CA ARG A 549 -23.61 -12.93 -24.49
C ARG A 549 -23.05 -12.23 -25.72
N VAL A 550 -23.13 -10.89 -25.76
CA VAL A 550 -22.52 -10.04 -26.80
C VAL A 550 -20.99 -10.11 -26.70
N GLU A 551 -20.44 -10.13 -25.49
CA GLU A 551 -19.00 -10.28 -25.22
C GLU A 551 -18.46 -11.71 -25.41
N GLY A 552 -19.23 -12.60 -26.04
CA GLY A 552 -18.73 -13.90 -26.50
C GLY A 552 -18.79 -15.06 -25.51
N PHE A 553 -19.42 -14.91 -24.34
CA PHE A 553 -19.54 -15.99 -23.35
C PHE A 553 -20.96 -16.55 -23.25
N ASP A 554 -21.08 -17.84 -22.94
CA ASP A 554 -22.35 -18.46 -22.53
C ASP A 554 -22.52 -18.36 -21.00
N LEU A 555 -23.67 -17.83 -20.58
CA LEU A 555 -24.06 -17.68 -19.18
C LEU A 555 -25.22 -18.60 -18.76
N SER A 556 -25.58 -19.58 -19.59
CA SER A 556 -26.59 -20.59 -19.25
C SER A 556 -26.24 -21.32 -17.94
N SER A 557 -24.94 -21.51 -17.69
CA SER A 557 -24.36 -22.15 -16.52
C SER A 557 -22.87 -21.80 -16.41
N PHE A 558 -22.27 -22.05 -15.25
CA PHE A 558 -20.81 -22.05 -15.10
C PHE A 558 -20.23 -23.42 -15.47
N ALA A 559 -18.98 -23.43 -15.93
CA ALA A 559 -18.23 -24.64 -16.19
C ALA A 559 -17.19 -24.89 -15.09
N ASP A 560 -16.92 -26.16 -14.80
CA ASP A 560 -15.86 -26.56 -13.87
C ASP A 560 -14.48 -26.58 -14.54
N GLU A 561 -14.44 -26.82 -15.85
CA GLU A 561 -13.23 -26.95 -16.67
C GLU A 561 -13.24 -25.98 -17.86
N PRO A 562 -12.06 -25.55 -18.35
CA PRO A 562 -11.96 -24.71 -19.54
C PRO A 562 -12.44 -25.45 -20.81
N PRO A 563 -12.73 -24.74 -21.91
CA PRO A 563 -13.20 -25.34 -23.16
C PRO A 563 -12.26 -26.42 -23.69
N SER A 564 -12.77 -27.63 -23.90
CA SER A 564 -12.00 -28.71 -24.51
C SER A 564 -11.92 -28.56 -26.03
N VAL A 565 -11.01 -29.33 -26.66
CA VAL A 565 -10.89 -29.41 -28.13
C VAL A 565 -12.20 -29.89 -28.78
N ALA A 566 -12.95 -30.76 -28.10
CA ALA A 566 -14.23 -31.26 -28.60
C ALA A 566 -15.32 -30.17 -28.58
N ASP A 567 -15.38 -29.37 -27.51
CA ASP A 567 -16.42 -28.35 -27.32
C ASP A 567 -16.37 -27.27 -28.42
N ALA A 568 -15.18 -26.76 -28.70
CA ALA A 568 -14.94 -25.71 -29.68
C ALA A 568 -14.76 -26.23 -31.12
N SER A 569 -15.02 -27.51 -31.37
CA SER A 569 -14.98 -28.07 -32.73
C SER A 569 -16.23 -27.74 -33.57
N HIS A 570 -17.21 -27.04 -32.98
CA HIS A 570 -18.44 -26.54 -33.62
C HIS A 570 -18.34 -25.04 -33.92
N SER A 571 -18.91 -24.60 -35.06
CA SER A 571 -18.73 -23.24 -35.62
C SER A 571 -19.29 -22.08 -34.79
N ASP A 572 -20.18 -22.35 -33.82
CA ASP A 572 -20.85 -21.32 -32.99
C ASP A 572 -20.56 -21.46 -31.49
N PHE A 573 -19.50 -22.18 -31.11
CA PHE A 573 -19.20 -22.43 -29.69
C PHE A 573 -18.84 -21.14 -28.93
N LYS A 574 -19.53 -20.93 -27.79
CA LYS A 574 -19.23 -19.88 -26.81
C LYS A 574 -18.78 -20.50 -25.49
N PRO A 575 -17.61 -20.11 -24.95
CA PRO A 575 -17.13 -20.64 -23.70
C PRO A 575 -18.00 -20.19 -22.52
N ARG A 576 -18.19 -21.10 -21.56
CA ARG A 576 -18.79 -20.77 -20.25
C ARG A 576 -17.70 -20.31 -19.29
N PHE A 577 -18.04 -19.45 -18.34
CA PHE A 577 -17.09 -19.03 -17.32
C PHE A 577 -16.76 -20.16 -16.35
N THR A 578 -15.46 -20.34 -16.10
CA THR A 578 -14.97 -21.07 -14.93
C THR A 578 -14.74 -20.10 -13.76
N LEU A 579 -14.63 -20.65 -12.54
CA LEU A 579 -14.27 -19.85 -11.37
C LEU A 579 -12.89 -19.20 -11.53
N GLU A 580 -11.94 -19.90 -12.15
CA GLU A 580 -10.59 -19.40 -12.42
C GLU A 580 -10.61 -18.20 -13.37
N MET A 581 -11.40 -18.27 -14.46
CA MET A 581 -11.56 -17.16 -15.40
C MET A 581 -12.12 -15.91 -14.71
N LEU A 582 -13.13 -16.07 -13.85
CA LEU A 582 -13.73 -14.95 -13.14
C LEU A 582 -12.77 -14.38 -12.09
N ALA A 583 -12.04 -15.23 -11.35
CA ALA A 583 -11.03 -14.79 -10.40
C ALA A 583 -9.92 -14.00 -11.11
N CYS A 584 -9.46 -14.46 -12.26
CA CYS A 584 -8.48 -13.79 -13.11
C CYS A 584 -9.02 -12.43 -13.62
N ALA A 585 -10.24 -12.38 -14.15
CA ALA A 585 -10.88 -11.13 -14.58
C ALA A 585 -11.03 -10.11 -13.44
N GLN A 586 -11.20 -10.60 -12.20
CA GLN A 586 -11.28 -9.78 -10.99
C GLN A 586 -9.88 -9.40 -10.42
N GLY A 587 -8.80 -9.89 -11.01
CA GLY A 587 -7.42 -9.59 -10.61
C GLY A 587 -6.92 -10.37 -9.39
N PHE A 588 -7.49 -11.53 -9.08
CA PHE A 588 -6.93 -12.42 -8.05
C PHE A 588 -5.67 -13.14 -8.53
N PRO A 589 -4.70 -13.41 -7.63
CA PRO A 589 -3.58 -14.31 -7.93
C PRO A 589 -4.07 -15.70 -8.36
N SER A 590 -3.34 -16.35 -9.26
CA SER A 590 -3.80 -17.59 -9.92
C SER A 590 -4.00 -18.75 -8.92
N LYS A 591 -3.15 -18.83 -7.89
CA LYS A 591 -3.27 -19.84 -6.82
C LYS A 591 -4.28 -19.49 -5.72
N TRP A 592 -4.96 -18.35 -5.78
CA TRP A 592 -5.93 -17.97 -4.76
C TRP A 592 -7.21 -18.82 -4.86
N GLY A 593 -7.39 -19.76 -3.92
CA GLY A 593 -8.50 -20.70 -3.93
C GLY A 593 -9.76 -20.18 -3.23
N PHE A 594 -10.95 -20.46 -3.76
CA PHE A 594 -12.22 -20.15 -3.08
C PHE A 594 -12.83 -21.41 -2.46
N HIS A 595 -13.05 -21.40 -1.15
CA HIS A 595 -13.29 -22.61 -0.35
C HIS A 595 -14.68 -22.67 0.29
N ALA A 596 -15.72 -22.25 -0.43
CA ALA A 596 -17.10 -22.44 -0.01
C ALA A 596 -17.55 -23.91 -0.17
N GLU A 597 -18.06 -24.51 0.89
CA GLU A 597 -18.82 -25.77 0.80
C GLU A 597 -20.29 -25.46 0.46
N GLY A 598 -20.86 -26.17 -0.52
CA GLY A 598 -22.27 -25.99 -0.92
C GLY A 598 -22.55 -24.66 -1.64
N GLY A 599 -21.69 -24.25 -2.58
CA GLY A 599 -21.90 -23.09 -3.45
C GLY A 599 -21.52 -21.73 -2.86
N GLY A 600 -21.46 -20.70 -3.72
CA GLY A 600 -21.14 -19.30 -3.36
C GLY A 600 -19.70 -18.86 -3.62
N ASN A 601 -18.88 -19.67 -4.30
CA ASN A 601 -17.52 -19.26 -4.73
C ASN A 601 -17.58 -18.11 -5.76
N PHE A 602 -18.52 -18.15 -6.70
CA PHE A 602 -18.72 -17.08 -7.68
C PHE A 602 -19.10 -15.76 -7.03
N ASP A 603 -20.01 -15.79 -6.04
CA ASP A 603 -20.39 -14.60 -5.26
C ASP A 603 -19.22 -14.03 -4.45
N MET A 604 -18.20 -14.84 -4.14
CA MET A 604 -16.99 -14.32 -3.50
C MET A 604 -16.16 -13.46 -4.43
N VAL A 605 -16.03 -13.88 -5.68
CA VAL A 605 -15.32 -13.14 -6.73
C VAL A 605 -16.07 -11.84 -7.06
N GLY A 606 -17.37 -11.93 -7.33
CA GLY A 606 -18.18 -10.76 -7.72
C GLY A 606 -18.26 -9.68 -6.64
N ASP A 607 -18.20 -10.06 -5.36
CA ASP A 607 -18.19 -9.12 -4.23
C ASP A 607 -16.84 -8.48 -3.96
N ALA A 608 -15.75 -9.09 -4.41
CA ALA A 608 -14.43 -8.61 -4.04
C ALA A 608 -14.16 -7.21 -4.63
N PHE A 609 -13.61 -6.33 -3.82
CA PHE A 609 -12.88 -5.19 -4.36
C PHE A 609 -11.61 -5.72 -5.05
N PRO A 610 -11.38 -5.40 -6.34
CA PRO A 610 -10.24 -5.96 -7.07
C PRO A 610 -8.91 -5.68 -6.38
N PRO A 611 -8.06 -6.69 -6.18
CA PRO A 611 -6.78 -6.52 -5.47
C PRO A 611 -5.88 -5.42 -6.01
N VAL A 612 -5.75 -5.27 -7.34
CA VAL A 612 -4.92 -4.23 -7.96
C VAL A 612 -5.43 -2.81 -7.65
N MET A 613 -6.75 -2.62 -7.62
CA MET A 613 -7.35 -1.34 -7.25
C MET A 613 -7.13 -1.04 -5.76
N ALA A 614 -7.23 -2.07 -4.91
CA ALA A 614 -6.91 -1.95 -3.49
C ALA A 614 -5.44 -1.62 -3.24
N LYS A 615 -4.50 -2.17 -4.04
CA LYS A 615 -3.08 -1.79 -4.02
C LYS A 615 -2.91 -0.32 -4.38
N ALA A 616 -3.54 0.14 -5.46
CA ALA A 616 -3.45 1.54 -5.91
C ALA A 616 -3.93 2.52 -4.83
N VAL A 617 -5.11 2.27 -4.24
CA VAL A 617 -5.64 3.09 -3.13
C VAL A 617 -4.76 2.98 -1.89
N GLY A 618 -4.27 1.77 -1.58
CA GLY A 618 -3.35 1.53 -0.47
C GLY A 618 -2.08 2.36 -0.59
N LEU A 619 -1.42 2.36 -1.75
CA LEU A 619 -0.22 3.15 -2.00
C LEU A 619 -0.51 4.65 -1.86
N ALA A 620 -1.65 5.13 -2.36
CA ALA A 620 -2.06 6.53 -2.17
C ALA A 620 -2.27 6.90 -0.69
N ILE A 621 -2.87 6.01 0.10
CA ILE A 621 -2.99 6.18 1.56
C ILE A 621 -1.61 6.12 2.23
N TYR A 622 -0.74 5.22 1.80
CA TYR A 622 0.62 5.10 2.30
C TYR A 622 1.39 6.41 2.08
N THR A 623 1.30 7.00 0.88
CA THR A 623 1.84 8.33 0.58
C THR A 623 1.26 9.39 1.51
N ALA A 624 -0.06 9.38 1.75
CA ALA A 624 -0.69 10.33 2.67
C ALA A 624 -0.20 10.19 4.11
N LEU A 625 0.14 8.97 4.55
CA LEU A 625 0.59 8.70 5.90
C LEU A 625 2.11 8.88 6.10
N THR A 626 2.91 8.82 5.05
CA THR A 626 4.38 8.74 5.17
C THR A 626 5.13 9.75 4.32
N GLY A 627 4.46 10.31 3.32
CA GLY A 627 5.04 11.22 2.33
C GLY A 627 5.87 10.52 1.24
N VAL A 628 6.08 9.20 1.35
CA VAL A 628 6.80 8.41 0.34
C VAL A 628 5.95 8.31 -0.91
N ARG A 629 6.50 8.72 -2.05
CA ARG A 629 5.84 8.62 -3.35
C ARG A 629 6.28 7.36 -4.08
N PHE A 630 5.39 6.85 -4.93
CA PHE A 630 5.63 5.63 -5.68
C PHE A 630 5.47 5.87 -7.18
N ASP A 631 6.22 5.14 -7.99
CA ASP A 631 5.89 4.95 -9.40
C ASP A 631 4.69 3.99 -9.47
N LEU A 632 3.49 4.55 -9.58
CA LEU A 632 2.25 3.76 -9.59
C LEU A 632 2.16 2.85 -10.81
N ASP A 633 2.64 3.28 -11.98
CA ASP A 633 2.56 2.51 -13.22
C ASP A 633 3.42 1.24 -13.07
N ALA A 634 4.65 1.39 -12.59
CA ALA A 634 5.55 0.26 -12.33
C ALA A 634 5.06 -0.62 -11.16
N ALA A 635 4.63 -0.02 -10.04
CA ALA A 635 4.15 -0.74 -8.87
C ALA A 635 2.94 -1.63 -9.17
N LEU A 636 2.03 -1.20 -10.05
CA LEU A 636 0.82 -1.95 -10.39
C LEU A 636 1.04 -2.99 -11.49
N ALA A 637 2.17 -2.93 -12.21
CA ALA A 637 2.59 -3.97 -13.14
C ALA A 637 3.23 -5.18 -12.44
N GLU A 638 3.79 -5.00 -11.24
CA GLU A 638 4.37 -6.07 -10.44
C GLU A 638 3.31 -7.05 -9.89
N PRO A 639 3.66 -8.35 -9.72
CA PRO A 639 2.79 -9.30 -9.05
C PRO A 639 2.36 -8.80 -7.65
N LEU A 640 1.09 -9.00 -7.32
CA LEU A 640 0.55 -8.52 -6.04
C LEU A 640 1.18 -9.22 -4.85
N LEU A 641 1.45 -10.52 -4.98
CA LEU A 641 1.97 -11.40 -3.95
C LEU A 641 2.93 -12.40 -4.56
N ASP A 642 3.83 -12.92 -3.72
CA ASP A 642 4.47 -14.20 -4.01
C ASP A 642 3.43 -15.33 -3.89
N GLU A 643 3.00 -15.86 -5.03
CA GLU A 643 2.03 -16.96 -5.08
C GLU A 643 2.55 -18.25 -4.45
N GLY A 644 3.87 -18.42 -4.29
CA GLY A 644 4.48 -19.54 -3.56
C GLY A 644 4.09 -19.57 -2.08
N MET A 645 3.73 -18.42 -1.50
CA MET A 645 3.34 -18.29 -0.10
C MET A 645 1.86 -18.58 0.16
N ILE A 646 1.03 -18.67 -0.89
CA ILE A 646 -0.40 -18.96 -0.76
C ILE A 646 -0.58 -20.39 -0.25
N GLY A 647 -1.28 -20.53 0.88
CA GLY A 647 -1.54 -21.81 1.54
C GLY A 647 -0.41 -22.29 2.46
N VAL A 648 0.73 -21.60 2.48
CA VAL A 648 1.86 -21.95 3.35
C VAL A 648 1.50 -21.63 4.80
N ARG A 649 1.48 -22.66 5.64
CA ARG A 649 1.33 -22.49 7.09
C ARG A 649 2.67 -22.08 7.66
N SER A 650 2.74 -20.92 8.32
CA SER A 650 3.92 -20.63 9.12
C SER A 650 4.05 -21.73 10.18
N LEU A 651 5.24 -22.32 10.29
CA LEU A 651 5.56 -23.31 11.32
C LEU A 651 5.48 -22.72 12.74
N ARG A 652 5.28 -21.40 12.88
CA ARG A 652 5.27 -20.64 14.15
C ARG A 652 4.00 -20.82 15.00
N GLY A 653 3.11 -21.77 14.69
CA GLY A 653 1.90 -22.03 15.46
C GLY A 653 1.99 -23.21 16.45
N ARG A 654 3.01 -24.04 16.32
CA ARG A 654 3.36 -25.10 17.28
C ARG A 654 4.87 -25.27 17.23
N THR A 655 5.58 -24.52 18.05
CA THR A 655 6.80 -25.04 18.64
C THR A 655 6.31 -25.76 19.91
N PRO A 656 6.15 -27.11 19.90
CA PRO A 656 6.25 -27.82 21.17
C PRO A 656 7.59 -27.41 21.78
N ARG A 657 7.64 -27.32 23.12
CA ARG A 657 8.89 -27.29 23.88
C ARG A 657 9.97 -28.07 23.11
N SER A 658 11.02 -27.37 22.69
CA SER A 658 12.29 -27.95 22.20
C SER A 658 12.13 -29.29 21.48
N TRP A 659 11.69 -29.28 20.21
CA TRP A 659 11.69 -30.51 19.40
C TRP A 659 13.10 -31.14 19.27
N GLN A 660 14.16 -30.31 19.37
CA GLN A 660 15.55 -30.73 19.54
C GLN A 660 15.75 -31.73 20.69
N GLU A 661 14.94 -31.66 21.75
CA GLU A 661 15.07 -32.50 22.94
C GLU A 661 14.27 -33.82 22.87
N THR A 662 13.32 -33.98 21.94
CA THR A 662 12.43 -35.17 21.97
C THR A 662 12.59 -36.16 20.82
N VAL A 663 12.97 -35.74 19.59
CA VAL A 663 13.16 -36.67 18.45
C VAL A 663 14.20 -36.13 17.46
N GLY A 664 15.42 -35.90 17.94
CA GLY A 664 16.71 -35.57 17.28
C GLY A 664 16.75 -35.20 15.78
N ALA A 665 17.31 -34.02 15.48
CA ALA A 665 17.81 -33.60 14.15
C ALA A 665 18.70 -34.67 13.49
N ASP A 666 19.42 -35.43 14.29
CA ASP A 666 20.26 -36.56 13.88
C ASP A 666 19.50 -37.63 13.06
N LYS A 667 18.24 -37.93 13.41
CA LYS A 667 17.40 -38.86 12.64
C LYS A 667 17.02 -38.30 11.26
N ALA A 668 16.79 -36.99 11.18
CA ALA A 668 16.41 -36.37 9.92
C ALA A 668 17.61 -36.30 8.96
N HIS A 669 18.82 -35.99 9.47
CA HIS A 669 20.05 -36.05 8.70
C HIS A 669 20.36 -37.46 8.17
N ARG A 670 20.10 -38.51 8.95
CA ARG A 670 20.25 -39.91 8.49
C ARG A 670 19.33 -40.28 7.34
N ILE A 671 18.10 -39.75 7.32
CA ILE A 671 17.17 -39.95 6.19
C ILE A 671 17.64 -39.17 4.97
N LEU A 672 18.12 -37.93 5.14
CA LEU A 672 18.72 -37.15 4.04
C LEU A 672 19.97 -37.81 3.46
N ALA A 673 20.75 -38.49 4.30
CA ALA A 673 21.89 -39.32 3.90
C ALA A 673 21.49 -40.65 3.23
N GLY A 674 20.20 -40.93 3.04
CA GLY A 674 19.68 -42.07 2.27
C GLY A 674 19.19 -43.28 3.08
N GLU A 675 19.13 -43.19 4.43
CA GLU A 675 18.56 -44.27 5.23
C GLU A 675 17.03 -44.34 5.14
N ALA A 676 16.47 -45.56 5.08
CA ALA A 676 15.02 -45.77 5.06
C ALA A 676 14.36 -45.30 6.38
N ILE A 677 13.26 -44.55 6.27
CA ILE A 677 12.56 -43.96 7.44
C ILE A 677 12.03 -45.02 8.41
N GLU A 678 11.74 -46.23 7.94
CA GLU A 678 11.32 -47.37 8.75
C GLU A 678 12.44 -47.86 9.69
N ALA A 679 13.71 -47.72 9.26
CA ALA A 679 14.88 -48.08 10.05
C ALA A 679 15.25 -46.99 11.06
N VAL A 680 15.06 -45.71 10.68
CA VAL A 680 15.39 -44.55 11.53
C VAL A 680 14.31 -44.27 12.59
N GLU A 681 13.04 -44.49 12.26
CA GLU A 681 11.91 -44.35 13.20
C GLU A 681 10.97 -45.56 13.14
N PRO A 682 11.19 -46.56 14.01
CA PRO A 682 10.39 -47.79 14.06
C PRO A 682 8.92 -47.51 14.38
N ASN A 683 8.60 -46.42 15.10
CA ASN A 683 7.23 -46.09 15.48
C ASN A 683 6.47 -45.41 14.33
N PRO A 684 5.46 -46.07 13.72
CA PRO A 684 4.73 -45.50 12.59
C PRO A 684 3.97 -44.21 12.92
N LYS A 685 3.65 -43.96 14.20
CA LYS A 685 2.97 -42.72 14.63
C LYS A 685 3.89 -41.50 14.61
N ARG A 686 5.21 -41.69 14.61
CA ARG A 686 6.22 -40.60 14.63
C ARG A 686 6.81 -40.29 13.25
N ARG A 687 6.69 -41.22 12.30
CA ARG A 687 7.17 -41.03 10.90
C ARG A 687 6.60 -39.80 10.19
N PRO A 688 5.30 -39.43 10.32
CA PRO A 688 4.79 -38.24 9.65
C PRO A 688 5.46 -36.95 10.13
N LEU A 689 5.78 -36.87 11.42
CA LEU A 689 6.49 -35.73 12.00
C LEU A 689 7.94 -35.69 11.50
N LEU A 690 8.61 -36.85 11.47
CA LEU A 690 9.98 -36.94 10.96
C LEU A 690 10.08 -36.59 9.46
N ARG A 691 9.09 -36.96 8.63
CA ARG A 691 9.02 -36.54 7.22
C ARG A 691 8.88 -35.03 7.06
N GLN A 692 8.11 -34.37 7.92
CA GLN A 692 7.98 -32.92 7.90
C GLN A 692 9.31 -32.23 8.21
N VAL A 693 10.07 -32.77 9.15
CA VAL A 693 11.40 -32.27 9.51
C VAL A 693 12.40 -32.48 8.39
N VAL A 694 12.44 -33.68 7.79
CA VAL A 694 13.29 -33.98 6.63
C VAL A 694 13.00 -33.01 5.49
N ALA A 695 11.73 -32.73 5.20
CA ALA A 695 11.34 -31.77 4.17
C ALA A 695 11.75 -30.32 4.49
N ILE A 696 11.77 -29.94 5.77
CA ILE A 696 12.25 -28.62 6.21
C ILE A 696 13.77 -28.52 6.04
N LEU A 697 14.52 -29.52 6.51
CA LEU A 697 15.98 -29.53 6.41
C LEU A 697 16.46 -29.64 4.95
N ASP A 698 15.79 -30.44 4.12
CA ASP A 698 16.06 -30.52 2.67
C ASP A 698 15.79 -29.16 2.00
N ALA A 699 14.72 -28.48 2.38
CA ALA A 699 14.41 -27.15 1.86
C ALA A 699 15.38 -26.08 2.38
N GLU A 700 15.92 -26.20 3.60
CA GLU A 700 17.00 -25.36 4.12
C GLU A 700 18.33 -25.62 3.36
N GLU A 701 18.69 -26.87 3.11
CA GLU A 701 19.89 -27.27 2.36
C GLU A 701 19.84 -26.84 0.88
N GLN A 702 18.64 -26.85 0.29
CA GLN A 702 18.37 -26.35 -1.06
C GLN A 702 18.18 -24.81 -1.12
N GLY A 703 18.21 -24.12 0.03
CA GLY A 703 18.05 -22.66 0.11
C GLY A 703 16.64 -22.14 -0.19
N LEU A 704 15.62 -23.01 -0.12
CA LEU A 704 14.20 -22.71 -0.32
C LEU A 704 13.52 -22.19 0.96
N VAL A 705 14.15 -22.38 2.12
CA VAL A 705 13.69 -21.88 3.43
C VAL A 705 14.89 -21.28 4.19
N VAL A 706 14.70 -20.13 4.84
CA VAL A 706 15.71 -19.53 5.72
C VAL A 706 15.54 -20.10 7.14
N PRO A 707 16.59 -20.65 7.78
CA PRO A 707 16.51 -21.14 9.16
C PRO A 707 16.07 -20.01 10.10
N THR A 708 15.02 -20.25 10.87
CA THR A 708 14.49 -19.25 11.80
C THR A 708 15.31 -19.27 13.09
N VAL A 709 16.39 -18.49 13.16
CA VAL A 709 16.89 -18.00 14.46
C VAL A 709 16.20 -16.67 14.72
N LEU A 710 15.65 -16.52 15.93
CA LEU A 710 15.08 -15.28 16.44
C LEU A 710 16.08 -14.13 16.26
N SER A 711 15.78 -13.20 15.36
CA SER A 711 16.17 -11.80 15.50
C SER A 711 14.92 -10.96 15.23
N GLU A 712 14.34 -10.48 16.33
CA GLU A 712 13.49 -9.31 16.30
C GLU A 712 14.35 -8.09 15.91
N VAL A 713 13.70 -7.10 15.28
CA VAL A 713 14.19 -5.73 15.00
C VAL A 713 15.17 -5.56 13.83
N GLY A 714 14.89 -4.58 12.94
CA GLY A 714 15.86 -4.07 11.95
C GLY A 714 15.25 -3.52 10.67
N LEU A 715 15.41 -2.21 10.45
CA LEU A 715 14.83 -1.35 9.40
C LEU A 715 15.31 -1.64 7.96
N ALA A 716 14.58 -1.06 6.99
CA ALA A 716 14.85 -1.11 5.55
C ALA A 716 15.20 0.29 4.98
N GLY A 717 16.14 0.36 4.01
CA GLY A 717 16.41 1.52 3.13
C GLY A 717 17.80 1.49 2.44
N PRO A 718 18.00 2.05 1.21
CA PRO A 718 18.74 1.37 0.11
C PRO A 718 20.06 2.04 -0.41
N ILE A 719 20.55 1.55 -1.57
CA ILE A 719 21.96 1.45 -2.02
C ILE A 719 22.22 2.21 -3.35
N SER A 720 23.37 2.87 -3.50
CA SER A 720 24.24 2.75 -4.70
C SER A 720 25.64 3.30 -4.42
N GLU A 721 26.66 2.43 -4.47
CA GLU A 721 28.11 2.67 -4.30
C GLU A 721 28.72 2.71 -2.88
N GLY A 722 28.33 1.77 -2.01
CA GLY A 722 29.07 1.54 -0.76
C GLY A 722 28.75 0.24 0.01
N HIS A 723 28.49 -0.86 -0.72
CA HIS A 723 28.34 -2.25 -0.25
C HIS A 723 27.46 -2.58 0.98
N PHE A 724 26.21 -2.97 0.70
CA PHE A 724 25.44 -3.96 1.49
C PHE A 724 25.57 -5.36 0.88
N ARG A 725 26.27 -6.27 1.57
CA ARG A 725 25.98 -7.72 1.58
C ARG A 725 26.72 -8.40 2.74
N ARG A 726 26.04 -9.32 3.43
CA ARG A 726 26.70 -10.46 4.08
C ARG A 726 27.57 -11.16 3.02
N LYS A 727 28.89 -11.15 3.21
CA LYS A 727 29.77 -12.13 2.57
C LYS A 727 29.36 -13.49 3.12
N ARG A 728 28.92 -14.40 2.25
CA ARG A 728 28.96 -15.85 2.53
C ARG A 728 30.40 -16.18 2.91
N LEU A 729 30.62 -16.85 4.03
CA LEU A 729 31.86 -17.57 4.28
C LEU A 729 31.53 -19.05 4.42
N SER A 730 32.02 -19.78 3.41
CA SER A 730 32.00 -21.22 3.11
C SER A 730 30.70 -21.99 3.34
#